data_AF-A0A0U5J5C7-F1
#
_entry.id   AF-A0A0U5J5C7-F1
#
_cell.length_a   1.000
_cell.length_b   1.000
_cell.length_c   1.000
_cell.angle_alpha   90.00
_cell.angle_beta   90.00
_cell.angle_gamma   90.00
#
_symmetry.space_group_name_H-M   'P 1'
#
loop_
_entity.id
_entity.type
_entity.pdbx_description
1 polymer ?
#
loop_
_entity_poly.entity_id
_entity_poly.type
_entity_poly.pdbx_seq_one_letter_code
_entity_poly.pdbx_strand_id
1 'polypeptide(L)'
;MKLDAALSADALEELMEAYLDAALSSRRDASQPARDLAAFGRRGQQFVLHWGAVIAKDNAELAYQFTAFAPRAMRLMDLDAVESWLLYAMDLYDKKGQIPAIRAFQQVADFAANMQERLAGMALEDCSAVLERFVCGLNGRPLKIAPADIPYTDTESVFLPPILGRLPDKEANFRLYKAMAVHQWAQNWYGTWRAGLLLEALDSGRLAPRDLAIFHVLETFRLDACIARDYPGLRRDMTALRLELDGEDSGWRSAVDRLTEPGSDVRETLRLVEALRGRPPRPCCYRGELQPDAVRTRLAIRSALEQDRFRIALAKMLEDQDGAPPGEDRPEAETLPETRDRLATRRHEDPDSPNGVRFDLMLDGKPVAPPEDVISTMESIIQDHGEIPPEYLVAAGPGLYKRGLGDDERAAESVWAGTYHEDGAFPYDEWDHSRQHHRKGWCILREHPVPPSDPDFYYQTLRKYGGLIKSIRRTFEVLRGEDRLLKRQSDGEDVDIDALVDAYADVHAGLEMTDRLFTRMHKDERNIAVMLMVDMSGSTKGWINQAEREALILLAEALDTLGDRFAIYGFSGWTRKRCEAYPVKTFAQAYDEDAKARICGIAPRDYTRMGVAIRHLSHLLAEQEARVKLLITLSDGKPDDYDHQYRGEYGIEDTRQALFEARLNGIHAFCITIDETGADYLPHMYGPANYAVICDVSKLPLKVSDIYRKLTS
;
A
#
# COMPACT_ATOMS: atom_id res chain seq x y z
N MET A 1 35.24 -31.04 32.74
CA MET A 1 35.00 -29.91 33.67
C MET A 1 36.24 -29.00 33.73
N LYS A 2 36.56 -28.28 32.64
CA LYS A 2 37.65 -27.27 32.54
C LYS A 2 37.54 -26.40 31.26
N LEU A 3 36.32 -26.08 30.81
CA LEU A 3 36.08 -25.40 29.52
C LEU A 3 35.20 -24.15 29.61
N ASP A 4 35.00 -23.55 30.79
CA ASP A 4 34.19 -22.32 30.95
C ASP A 4 34.98 -21.11 31.46
N ALA A 5 36.29 -21.21 31.64
CA ALA A 5 37.11 -20.05 32.00
C ALA A 5 37.16 -19.07 30.81
N ALA A 6 36.92 -17.78 31.09
CA ALA A 6 37.15 -16.69 30.15
C ALA A 6 38.63 -16.62 29.76
N LEU A 7 38.90 -16.28 28.50
CA LEU A 7 40.26 -16.14 27.97
C LEU A 7 40.91 -14.86 28.55
N SER A 8 42.22 -14.93 28.80
CA SER A 8 43.02 -13.75 29.18
C SER A 8 43.18 -12.81 27.99
N ALA A 9 43.47 -11.54 28.26
CA ALA A 9 43.73 -10.54 27.22
C ALA A 9 44.82 -10.99 26.25
N ASP A 10 45.93 -11.56 26.76
CA ASP A 10 47.05 -12.04 25.94
C ASP A 10 46.63 -13.19 24.99
N ALA A 11 45.75 -14.09 25.45
CA ALA A 11 45.25 -15.20 24.62
C ALA A 11 44.21 -14.72 23.58
N LEU A 12 43.45 -13.67 23.89
CA LEU A 12 42.53 -13.04 22.94
C LEU A 12 43.30 -12.27 21.87
N GLU A 13 44.40 -11.61 22.23
CA GLU A 13 45.28 -10.88 21.32
C GLU A 13 45.88 -11.83 20.27
N GLU A 14 46.49 -12.95 20.68
CA GLU A 14 47.01 -13.97 19.74
C GLU A 14 45.93 -14.48 18.76
N LEU A 15 44.71 -14.73 19.26
CA LEU A 15 43.61 -15.21 18.43
C LEU A 15 43.08 -14.15 17.45
N MET A 16 43.08 -12.88 17.86
CA MET A 16 42.68 -11.77 17.01
C MET A 16 43.71 -11.44 15.94
N GLU A 17 45.00 -11.46 16.29
CA GLU A 17 46.10 -11.26 15.35
C GLU A 17 46.07 -12.29 14.21
N ALA A 18 45.74 -13.55 14.53
CA ALA A 18 45.67 -14.63 13.55
C ALA A 18 44.69 -14.37 12.39
N TYR A 19 43.60 -13.64 12.61
CA TYR A 19 42.64 -13.31 11.55
C TYR A 19 42.68 -11.84 11.10
N LEU A 20 43.32 -10.94 11.86
CA LEU A 20 43.44 -9.52 11.52
C LEU A 20 44.76 -9.15 10.84
N ASP A 21 45.69 -10.09 10.66
CA ASP A 21 47.04 -9.86 10.11
C ASP A 21 47.07 -8.91 8.89
N ALA A 22 46.13 -9.06 7.96
CA ALA A 22 46.03 -8.23 6.75
C ALA A 22 45.61 -6.75 6.99
N ALA A 23 45.05 -6.41 8.16
CA ALA A 23 44.60 -5.06 8.53
C ALA A 23 45.45 -4.41 9.63
N LEU A 24 46.39 -5.15 10.22
CA LEU A 24 47.30 -4.64 11.25
C LEU A 24 48.36 -3.72 10.64
N SER A 25 48.76 -2.70 11.41
CA SER A 25 49.81 -1.75 11.01
C SER A 25 50.55 -1.24 12.24
N SER A 26 51.62 -0.47 12.05
CA SER A 26 52.35 0.16 13.16
C SER A 26 51.52 1.11 14.04
N ARG A 27 50.29 1.45 13.63
CA ARG A 27 49.33 2.27 14.41
C ARG A 27 48.06 1.53 14.80
N ARG A 28 47.90 0.25 14.45
CA ARG A 28 46.70 -0.56 14.71
C ARG A 28 47.12 -1.96 15.13
N ASP A 29 46.98 -2.23 16.43
CA ASP A 29 47.24 -3.51 17.08
C ASP A 29 45.95 -4.12 17.63
N ALA A 30 45.96 -5.44 17.86
CA ALA A 30 44.82 -6.15 18.45
C ALA A 30 44.77 -6.03 19.99
N SER A 31 45.79 -5.42 20.61
CA SER A 31 45.98 -5.32 22.06
C SER A 31 44.83 -4.60 22.77
N GLN A 32 44.35 -3.49 22.21
CA GLN A 32 43.26 -2.70 22.80
C GLN A 32 41.89 -3.40 22.71
N PRO A 33 41.44 -3.89 21.53
CA PRO A 33 40.24 -4.71 21.42
C PRO A 33 40.26 -5.96 22.32
N ALA A 34 41.41 -6.65 22.43
CA ALA A 34 41.56 -7.83 23.27
C ALA A 34 41.39 -7.53 24.76
N ARG A 35 41.95 -6.40 25.25
CA ARG A 35 41.75 -5.94 26.64
C ARG A 35 40.29 -5.59 26.93
N ASP A 36 39.62 -4.91 26.00
CA ASP A 36 38.22 -4.52 26.18
C ASP A 36 37.29 -5.74 26.14
N LEU A 37 37.60 -6.75 25.34
CA LEU A 37 36.85 -8.01 25.28
C LEU A 37 37.11 -8.95 26.48
N ALA A 38 38.27 -8.85 27.14
CA ALA A 38 38.60 -9.64 28.32
C ALA A 38 37.65 -9.40 29.51
N ALA A 39 36.95 -8.26 29.54
CA ALA A 39 35.93 -7.94 30.54
C ALA A 39 34.62 -8.74 30.39
N PHE A 40 34.42 -9.45 29.28
CA PHE A 40 33.19 -10.19 28.98
C PHE A 40 33.34 -11.70 29.23
N GLY A 41 32.21 -12.37 29.50
CA GLY A 41 32.16 -13.82 29.68
C GLY A 41 32.51 -14.59 28.39
N ARG A 42 32.88 -15.86 28.54
CA ARG A 42 33.35 -16.74 27.46
C ARG A 42 32.44 -16.79 26.22
N ARG A 43 31.11 -16.76 26.42
CA ARG A 43 30.12 -16.72 25.33
C ARG A 43 30.25 -15.45 24.46
N GLY A 44 30.44 -14.30 25.10
CA GLY A 44 30.66 -13.03 24.41
C GLY A 44 32.02 -12.97 23.70
N GLN A 45 33.06 -13.50 24.35
CA GLN A 45 34.39 -13.61 23.74
C GLN A 45 34.36 -14.47 22.46
N GLN A 46 33.73 -15.65 22.51
CA GLN A 46 33.60 -16.54 21.36
C GLN A 46 32.76 -15.93 20.23
N PHE A 47 31.70 -15.19 20.56
CA PHE A 47 30.87 -14.50 19.57
C PHE A 47 31.69 -13.51 18.73
N VAL A 48 32.47 -12.65 19.39
CA VAL A 48 33.29 -11.64 18.69
C VAL A 48 34.40 -12.29 17.88
N LEU A 49 35.07 -13.32 18.40
CA LEU A 49 36.11 -14.05 17.67
C LEU A 49 35.55 -14.79 16.44
N HIS A 50 34.37 -15.41 16.57
CA HIS A 50 33.73 -16.12 15.46
C HIS A 50 33.38 -15.17 14.33
N TRP A 51 32.62 -14.10 14.63
CA TRP A 51 32.20 -13.14 13.62
C TRP A 51 33.36 -12.31 13.06
N GLY A 52 34.34 -11.96 13.89
CA GLY A 52 35.58 -11.32 13.43
C GLY A 52 36.31 -12.17 12.39
N ALA A 53 36.46 -13.48 12.65
CA ALA A 53 37.09 -14.41 11.71
C ALA A 53 36.25 -14.65 10.44
N VAL A 54 34.91 -14.60 10.52
CA VAL A 54 34.02 -14.71 9.36
C VAL A 54 34.19 -13.50 8.45
N ILE A 55 34.11 -12.28 9.00
CA ILE A 55 34.24 -11.03 8.22
C ILE A 55 35.64 -10.90 7.61
N ALA A 56 36.67 -11.36 8.32
CA ALA A 56 38.06 -11.26 7.86
C ALA A 56 38.34 -12.03 6.56
N LYS A 57 37.52 -13.04 6.23
CA LYS A 57 37.61 -13.76 4.95
C LYS A 57 37.29 -12.88 3.75
N ASP A 58 36.37 -11.93 3.92
CA ASP A 58 35.88 -11.07 2.85
C ASP A 58 36.52 -9.67 2.91
N ASN A 59 36.70 -9.10 4.11
CA ASN A 59 37.29 -7.78 4.29
C ASN A 59 37.97 -7.62 5.68
N ALA A 60 39.30 -7.60 5.68
CA ALA A 60 40.10 -7.47 6.90
C ALA A 60 39.90 -6.12 7.63
N GLU A 61 39.62 -5.03 6.92
CA GLU A 61 39.38 -3.72 7.56
C GLU A 61 38.05 -3.72 8.32
N LEU A 62 36.98 -4.27 7.74
CA LEU A 62 35.69 -4.36 8.42
C LEU A 62 35.75 -5.31 9.62
N ALA A 63 36.52 -6.40 9.51
CA ALA A 63 36.77 -7.31 10.62
C ALA A 63 37.46 -6.61 11.80
N TYR A 64 38.44 -5.73 11.52
CA TYR A 64 39.08 -4.91 12.55
C TYR A 64 38.08 -3.95 13.20
N GLN A 65 37.27 -3.23 12.40
CA GLN A 65 36.29 -2.27 12.93
C GLN A 65 35.23 -2.96 13.80
N PHE A 66 34.68 -4.10 13.36
CA PHE A 66 33.77 -4.89 14.17
C PHE A 66 34.43 -5.34 15.49
N THR A 67 35.62 -5.93 15.42
CA THR A 67 36.33 -6.43 16.61
C THR A 67 36.63 -5.29 17.61
N ALA A 68 36.99 -4.10 17.12
CA ALA A 68 37.27 -2.94 17.94
C ALA A 68 36.02 -2.35 18.61
N PHE A 69 34.86 -2.33 17.93
CA PHE A 69 33.63 -1.73 18.46
C PHE A 69 32.68 -2.73 19.12
N ALA A 70 32.86 -4.04 18.93
CA ALA A 70 32.02 -5.08 19.53
C ALA A 70 31.99 -5.05 21.08
N PRO A 71 33.11 -4.82 21.80
CA PRO A 71 33.06 -4.66 23.26
C PRO A 71 32.19 -3.49 23.70
N ARG A 72 32.15 -2.38 22.94
CA ARG A 72 31.26 -1.24 23.22
C ARG A 72 29.81 -1.59 22.90
N ALA A 73 29.57 -2.26 21.78
CA ALA A 73 28.26 -2.76 21.35
C ALA A 73 27.61 -3.64 22.44
N MET A 74 28.37 -4.61 22.96
CA MET A 74 27.91 -5.55 23.98
C MET A 74 27.63 -4.93 25.37
N ARG A 75 28.05 -3.67 25.62
CA ARG A 75 27.62 -2.93 26.83
C ARG A 75 26.29 -2.22 26.63
N LEU A 76 25.91 -1.95 25.39
CA LEU A 76 24.72 -1.18 25.03
C LEU A 76 23.53 -2.07 24.64
N MET A 77 23.79 -3.27 24.13
CA MET A 77 22.79 -4.19 23.59
C MET A 77 23.17 -5.66 23.83
N ASP A 78 22.19 -6.56 23.74
CA ASP A 78 22.39 -8.00 23.87
C ASP A 78 23.02 -8.62 22.60
N LEU A 79 23.43 -9.89 22.68
CA LEU A 79 24.18 -10.54 21.58
C LEU A 79 23.37 -10.61 20.27
N ASP A 80 22.05 -10.81 20.35
CA ASP A 80 21.17 -10.91 19.18
C ASP A 80 21.05 -9.54 18.48
N ALA A 81 21.01 -8.44 19.25
CA ALA A 81 21.06 -7.09 18.71
C ALA A 81 22.45 -6.71 18.16
N VAL A 82 23.54 -7.19 18.78
CA VAL A 82 24.91 -7.02 18.22
C VAL A 82 25.04 -7.75 16.88
N GLU A 83 24.43 -8.93 16.74
CA GLU A 83 24.38 -9.67 15.47
C GLU A 83 23.59 -8.90 14.39
N SER A 84 22.43 -8.36 14.76
CA SER A 84 21.61 -7.53 13.85
C SER A 84 22.35 -6.27 13.39
N TRP A 85 23.09 -5.63 14.29
CA TRP A 85 23.96 -4.49 13.98
C TRP A 85 25.08 -4.85 13.01
N LEU A 86 25.72 -6.01 13.22
CA LEU A 86 26.75 -6.54 12.33
C LEU A 86 26.18 -6.78 10.92
N LEU A 87 25.05 -7.47 10.81
CA LEU A 87 24.40 -7.76 9.53
C LEU A 87 24.02 -6.47 8.79
N TYR A 88 23.51 -5.46 9.50
CA TYR A 88 23.22 -4.14 8.93
C TYR A 88 24.47 -3.46 8.35
N ALA A 89 25.59 -3.50 9.07
CA ALA A 89 26.85 -2.92 8.60
C ALA A 89 27.40 -3.65 7.36
N MET A 90 27.22 -4.97 7.28
CA MET A 90 27.61 -5.77 6.11
C MET A 90 26.70 -5.52 4.90
N ASP A 91 25.39 -5.39 5.09
CA ASP A 91 24.45 -5.02 4.01
C ASP A 91 24.76 -3.63 3.42
N LEU A 92 25.15 -2.67 4.29
CA LEU A 92 25.63 -1.36 3.84
C LEU A 92 26.91 -1.46 3.01
N TYR A 93 27.80 -2.38 3.36
CA TYR A 93 29.02 -2.62 2.59
C TYR A 93 28.68 -3.13 1.18
N ASP A 94 27.81 -4.13 1.08
CA ASP A 94 27.41 -4.71 -0.21
C ASP A 94 26.71 -3.69 -1.12
N LYS A 95 25.89 -2.80 -0.54
CA LYS A 95 25.10 -1.82 -1.29
C LYS A 95 25.84 -0.52 -1.60
N LYS A 96 26.66 -0.02 -0.67
CA LYS A 96 27.20 1.36 -0.70
C LYS A 96 28.72 1.42 -0.50
N GLY A 97 29.38 0.28 -0.33
CA GLY A 97 30.83 0.16 -0.18
C GLY A 97 31.33 0.39 1.25
N GLN A 98 32.66 0.45 1.37
CA GLN A 98 33.37 0.34 2.65
C GLN A 98 33.17 1.52 3.62
N ILE A 99 33.15 2.76 3.12
CA ILE A 99 33.10 3.95 3.98
C ILE A 99 31.80 4.04 4.81
N PRO A 100 30.60 3.82 4.22
CA PRO A 100 29.35 3.75 4.98
C PRO A 100 29.32 2.65 6.05
N ALA A 101 29.86 1.46 5.76
CA ALA A 101 29.92 0.35 6.71
C ALA A 101 30.81 0.66 7.92
N ILE A 102 31.99 1.26 7.69
CA ILE A 102 32.88 1.71 8.78
C ILE A 102 32.17 2.74 9.67
N ARG A 103 31.43 3.68 9.08
CA ARG A 103 30.66 4.68 9.85
C ARG A 103 29.58 4.02 10.71
N ALA A 104 28.90 2.99 10.19
CA ALA A 104 27.90 2.23 10.94
C ALA A 104 28.51 1.51 12.15
N PHE A 105 29.73 0.98 12.03
CA PHE A 105 30.46 0.40 13.17
C PHE A 105 30.87 1.47 14.22
N GLN A 106 31.23 2.68 13.77
CA GLN A 106 31.60 3.77 14.68
C GLN A 106 30.40 4.36 15.44
N GLN A 107 29.21 4.34 14.84
CA GLN A 107 27.96 4.91 15.36
C GLN A 107 27.09 3.89 16.13
N VAL A 108 27.72 2.96 16.86
CA VAL A 108 26.99 1.91 17.60
C VAL A 108 26.00 2.43 18.64
N ALA A 109 26.27 3.60 19.24
CA ALA A 109 25.37 4.21 20.22
C ALA A 109 24.06 4.69 19.58
N ASP A 110 24.15 5.26 18.37
CA ASP A 110 22.97 5.71 17.62
C ASP A 110 22.15 4.50 17.15
N PHE A 111 22.82 3.42 16.75
CA PHE A 111 22.14 2.16 16.41
C PHE A 111 21.42 1.56 17.62
N ALA A 112 22.08 1.50 18.79
CA ALA A 112 21.47 0.97 20.01
C ALA A 112 20.28 1.81 20.48
N ALA A 113 20.37 3.14 20.40
CA ALA A 113 19.27 4.05 20.70
C ALA A 113 18.09 3.83 19.75
N ASN A 114 18.34 3.76 18.43
CA ASN A 114 17.31 3.48 17.43
C ASN A 114 16.71 2.07 17.58
N MET A 115 17.50 1.08 18.03
CA MET A 115 17.03 -0.29 18.27
C MET A 115 16.17 -0.38 19.53
N GLN A 116 16.53 0.33 20.61
CA GLN A 116 15.68 0.48 21.79
C GLN A 116 14.38 1.22 21.46
N GLU A 117 14.43 2.27 20.65
CA GLU A 117 13.24 2.92 20.10
C GLU A 117 12.41 1.98 19.20
N ARG A 118 13.00 1.00 18.50
CA ARG A 118 12.26 -0.01 17.74
C ARG A 118 11.69 -1.15 18.58
N LEU A 119 12.36 -1.52 19.67
CA LEU A 119 11.94 -2.60 20.58
C LEU A 119 10.84 -2.15 21.55
N ALA A 120 11.00 -0.96 22.13
CA ALA A 120 10.00 -0.33 23.02
C ALA A 120 8.97 0.51 22.25
N GLY A 121 9.35 1.01 21.07
CA GLY A 121 8.47 1.86 20.29
C GLY A 121 7.35 1.11 19.61
N MET A 122 6.29 1.87 19.39
CA MET A 122 5.11 1.45 18.69
C MET A 122 5.17 2.02 17.28
N ALA A 123 5.00 1.18 16.26
CA ALA A 123 4.80 1.66 14.91
C ALA A 123 3.39 2.22 14.77
N LEU A 124 3.25 3.33 14.06
CA LEU A 124 1.93 3.94 13.81
C LEU A 124 1.02 2.96 13.08
N GLU A 125 1.56 2.14 12.17
CA GLU A 125 0.79 1.15 11.42
C GLU A 125 0.11 0.09 12.30
N ASP A 126 0.69 -0.22 13.46
CA ASP A 126 0.13 -1.20 14.40
C ASP A 126 -1.11 -0.65 15.12
N CYS A 127 -1.21 0.67 15.25
CA CYS A 127 -2.25 1.33 16.04
C CYS A 127 -3.14 2.29 15.24
N SER A 128 -2.82 2.60 13.99
CA SER A 128 -3.52 3.60 13.17
C SER A 128 -5.01 3.31 13.03
N ALA A 129 -5.39 2.06 12.71
CA ALA A 129 -6.79 1.68 12.59
C ALA A 129 -7.57 1.80 13.92
N VAL A 130 -6.90 1.59 15.05
CA VAL A 130 -7.51 1.78 16.38
C VAL A 130 -7.66 3.27 16.66
N LEU A 131 -6.65 4.08 16.34
CA LEU A 131 -6.68 5.53 16.49
C LEU A 131 -7.74 6.18 15.60
N GLU A 132 -7.88 5.75 14.34
CA GLU A 132 -8.93 6.21 13.41
C GLU A 132 -10.32 5.95 13.98
N ARG A 133 -10.59 4.71 14.41
CA ARG A 133 -11.88 4.37 15.04
C ARG A 133 -12.11 5.13 16.34
N PHE A 134 -11.05 5.32 17.12
CA PHE A 134 -11.11 6.08 18.36
C PHE A 134 -11.45 7.55 18.10
N VAL A 135 -10.78 8.21 17.15
CA VAL A 135 -11.06 9.60 16.75
C VAL A 135 -12.43 9.72 16.08
N CYS A 136 -12.85 8.75 15.27
CA CYS A 136 -14.20 8.69 14.71
C CYS A 136 -15.28 8.47 15.78
N GLY A 137 -14.94 7.81 16.88
CA GLY A 137 -15.80 7.69 18.06
C GLY A 137 -15.84 8.95 18.92
N LEU A 138 -14.92 9.90 18.70
CA LEU A 138 -15.05 11.26 19.19
C LEU A 138 -15.98 12.01 18.24
N ASN A 139 -16.75 12.98 18.75
CA ASN A 139 -17.70 13.73 17.94
C ASN A 139 -17.04 14.47 16.77
N GLY A 140 -17.82 14.71 15.72
CA GLY A 140 -17.41 15.46 14.52
C GLY A 140 -17.07 14.56 13.33
N ARG A 141 -16.49 15.18 12.30
CA ARG A 141 -16.16 14.44 11.07
C ARG A 141 -15.09 13.36 11.28
N PRO A 142 -15.13 12.25 10.52
CA PRO A 142 -14.07 11.26 10.55
C PRO A 142 -12.75 11.87 10.09
N LEU A 143 -11.67 11.61 10.83
CA LEU A 143 -10.31 12.06 10.52
C LEU A 143 -9.43 10.85 10.20
N LYS A 144 -8.66 10.91 9.12
CA LYS A 144 -7.70 9.86 8.74
C LYS A 144 -6.41 9.97 9.55
N ILE A 145 -5.74 8.87 9.81
CA ILE A 145 -4.41 8.89 10.44
C ILE A 145 -3.33 8.64 9.39
N ALA A 146 -2.39 9.56 9.27
CA ALA A 146 -1.29 9.49 8.30
C ALA A 146 0.09 9.65 8.98
N PRO A 147 1.17 9.09 8.40
CA PRO A 147 2.50 9.28 8.95
C PRO A 147 3.10 10.65 8.60
N ALA A 148 3.74 11.31 9.55
CA ALA A 148 4.65 12.45 9.35
C ALA A 148 5.62 12.59 10.53
N ASP A 149 6.78 13.20 10.33
CA ASP A 149 7.81 13.32 11.37
C ASP A 149 7.34 14.12 12.61
N ILE A 150 6.50 15.13 12.38
CA ILE A 150 5.95 16.02 13.41
C ILE A 150 4.43 15.87 13.42
N PRO A 151 3.77 15.78 14.59
CA PRO A 151 2.32 15.74 14.64
C PRO A 151 1.70 17.03 14.11
N TYR A 152 0.71 16.96 13.24
CA TYR A 152 -0.11 18.12 12.83
C TYR A 152 -1.46 17.67 12.28
N THR A 153 -2.34 18.61 11.95
CA THR A 153 -3.56 18.34 11.19
C THR A 153 -3.73 19.33 10.06
N ASP A 154 -4.22 18.85 8.92
CA ASP A 154 -4.72 19.68 7.82
C ASP A 154 -6.25 19.85 7.89
N THR A 155 -6.85 19.51 9.04
CA THR A 155 -8.28 19.42 9.35
C THR A 155 -9.04 18.24 8.75
N GLU A 156 -8.48 17.51 7.76
CA GLU A 156 -9.08 16.29 7.19
C GLU A 156 -8.38 15.03 7.73
N SER A 157 -7.08 15.13 7.94
CA SER A 157 -6.19 14.09 8.43
C SER A 157 -5.42 14.57 9.66
N VAL A 158 -5.08 13.62 10.51
CA VAL A 158 -4.18 13.78 11.64
C VAL A 158 -2.89 13.05 11.31
N PHE A 159 -1.81 13.81 11.24
CA PHE A 159 -0.49 13.30 10.93
C PHE A 159 0.25 13.01 12.23
N LEU A 160 0.87 11.83 12.34
CA LEU A 160 1.57 11.34 13.53
C LEU A 160 2.92 10.69 13.17
N PRO A 161 3.90 10.68 14.09
CA PRO A 161 5.19 10.02 13.88
C PRO A 161 5.04 8.55 13.45
N PRO A 162 5.79 8.07 12.44
CA PRO A 162 5.70 6.69 11.97
C PRO A 162 6.12 5.66 13.02
N ILE A 163 7.04 6.04 13.92
CA ILE A 163 7.48 5.23 15.06
C ILE A 163 7.58 6.15 16.28
N LEU A 164 7.07 5.70 17.42
CA LEU A 164 7.12 6.43 18.69
C LEU A 164 7.69 5.53 19.79
N GLY A 165 8.88 5.88 20.28
CA GLY A 165 9.59 5.16 21.35
C GLY A 165 10.02 6.07 22.51
N ARG A 166 9.20 7.06 22.88
CA ARG A 166 9.53 8.03 23.95
C ARG A 166 9.32 7.48 25.35
N LEU A 167 8.51 6.44 25.48
CA LEU A 167 8.16 5.80 26.75
C LEU A 167 8.67 4.35 26.78
N PRO A 168 8.88 3.77 27.98
CA PRO A 168 9.58 2.49 28.13
C PRO A 168 8.78 1.28 27.62
N ASP A 169 7.46 1.38 27.50
CA ASP A 169 6.59 0.30 27.07
C ASP A 169 5.60 0.71 25.96
N LYS A 170 5.11 -0.29 25.23
CA LYS A 170 4.20 -0.09 24.08
C LYS A 170 2.86 0.52 24.49
N GLU A 171 2.34 0.21 25.68
CA GLU A 171 1.05 0.73 26.16
C GLU A 171 1.15 2.23 26.50
N ALA A 172 2.26 2.66 27.09
CA ALA A 172 2.60 4.05 27.35
C ALA A 172 2.80 4.82 26.04
N ASN A 173 3.54 4.26 25.08
CA ASN A 173 3.65 4.87 23.74
C ASN A 173 2.29 4.96 23.03
N PHE A 174 1.41 3.97 23.16
CA PHE A 174 0.03 4.04 22.64
C PHE A 174 -0.79 5.16 23.29
N ARG A 175 -0.68 5.34 24.62
CA ARG A 175 -1.32 6.47 25.33
C ARG A 175 -0.82 7.81 24.80
N LEU A 176 0.46 7.93 24.47
CA LEU A 176 1.01 9.15 23.87
C LEU A 176 0.47 9.37 22.45
N TYR A 177 0.36 8.33 21.62
CA TYR A 177 -0.30 8.43 20.30
C TYR A 177 -1.76 8.89 20.42
N LYS A 178 -2.52 8.32 21.38
CA LYS A 178 -3.89 8.78 21.66
C LYS A 178 -3.91 10.26 22.02
N ALA A 179 -3.03 10.71 22.93
CA ALA A 179 -2.98 12.11 23.35
C ALA A 179 -2.64 13.05 22.18
N MET A 180 -1.69 12.67 21.32
CA MET A 180 -1.37 13.42 20.10
C MET A 180 -2.58 13.50 19.17
N ALA A 181 -3.24 12.38 18.90
CA ALA A 181 -4.40 12.31 18.02
C ALA A 181 -5.58 13.15 18.53
N VAL A 182 -5.90 13.04 19.83
CA VAL A 182 -6.96 13.85 20.48
C VAL A 182 -6.63 15.33 20.38
N HIS A 183 -5.38 15.73 20.62
CA HIS A 183 -5.01 17.13 20.57
C HIS A 183 -5.12 17.72 19.14
N GLN A 184 -4.82 16.94 18.11
CA GLN A 184 -5.04 17.35 16.72
C GLN A 184 -6.53 17.41 16.36
N TRP A 185 -7.32 16.42 16.79
CA TRP A 185 -8.79 16.43 16.64
C TRP A 185 -9.44 17.62 17.36
N ALA A 186 -8.99 17.93 18.57
CA ALA A 186 -9.51 19.00 19.41
C ALA A 186 -9.38 20.39 18.74
N GLN A 187 -8.31 20.62 17.97
CA GLN A 187 -8.16 21.86 17.20
C GLN A 187 -9.31 22.05 16.21
N ASN A 188 -9.74 20.98 15.57
CA ASN A 188 -10.84 21.00 14.61
C ASN A 188 -12.19 21.12 15.34
N TRP A 189 -12.43 20.30 16.36
CA TRP A 189 -13.70 20.24 17.07
C TRP A 189 -14.01 21.51 17.89
N TYR A 190 -13.06 21.97 18.70
CA TYR A 190 -13.23 23.18 19.54
C TYR A 190 -12.89 24.47 18.79
N GLY A 191 -12.71 24.40 17.47
CA GLY A 191 -12.79 25.55 16.58
C GLY A 191 -11.53 26.40 16.43
N THR A 192 -10.32 25.87 16.66
CA THR A 192 -9.04 26.57 16.37
C THR A 192 -8.99 27.13 14.95
N TRP A 193 -9.52 26.36 13.99
CA TRP A 193 -9.54 26.70 12.56
C TRP A 193 -10.89 27.27 12.09
N ARG A 194 -11.86 27.44 13.01
CA ARG A 194 -13.25 27.80 12.67
C ARG A 194 -13.33 29.20 12.07
N ALA A 195 -14.13 29.32 11.01
CA ALA A 195 -14.35 30.52 10.21
C ALA A 195 -13.06 31.17 9.69
N GLY A 196 -11.95 30.41 9.63
CA GLY A 196 -10.66 30.93 9.19
C GLY A 196 -10.08 32.05 10.08
N LEU A 197 -10.56 32.25 11.32
CA LEU A 197 -10.16 33.38 12.17
C LEU A 197 -8.64 33.47 12.38
N LEU A 198 -7.97 32.33 12.59
CA LEU A 198 -6.52 32.26 12.72
C LEU A 198 -5.81 32.58 11.40
N LEU A 199 -6.32 32.06 10.28
CA LEU A 199 -5.76 32.31 8.95
C LEU A 199 -5.89 33.80 8.58
N GLU A 200 -7.06 34.40 8.85
CA GLU A 200 -7.31 35.83 8.63
C GLU A 200 -6.42 36.70 9.54
N ALA A 201 -6.18 36.29 10.78
CA ALA A 201 -5.26 37.00 11.67
C ALA A 201 -3.81 36.98 11.15
N LEU A 202 -3.37 35.87 10.55
CA LEU A 202 -2.07 35.76 9.88
C LEU A 202 -2.01 36.63 8.61
N ASP A 203 -3.05 36.58 7.78
CA ASP A 203 -3.11 37.31 6.50
C ASP A 203 -3.19 38.83 6.70
N SER A 204 -3.97 39.28 7.69
CA SER A 204 -4.10 40.70 8.05
C SER A 204 -2.89 41.23 8.82
N GLY A 205 -1.96 40.35 9.23
CA GLY A 205 -0.81 40.70 10.05
C GLY A 205 -1.15 41.00 11.52
N ARG A 206 -2.38 40.72 11.98
CA ARG A 206 -2.78 40.77 13.40
C ARG A 206 -1.97 39.78 14.24
N LEU A 207 -1.62 38.63 13.66
CA LEU A 207 -0.70 37.65 14.23
C LEU A 207 0.53 37.55 13.34
N ALA A 208 1.73 37.88 13.87
CA ALA A 208 2.95 37.67 13.11
C ALA A 208 3.30 36.17 13.07
N PRO A 209 3.85 35.63 11.97
CA PRO A 209 4.20 34.21 11.86
C PRO A 209 5.13 33.69 12.97
N ARG A 210 6.03 34.55 13.47
CA ARG A 210 6.92 34.24 14.61
C ARG A 210 6.19 34.01 15.94
N ASP A 211 5.00 34.59 16.09
CA ASP A 211 4.18 34.54 17.30
C ASP A 211 3.17 33.38 17.25
N LEU A 212 3.12 32.62 16.14
CA LEU A 212 2.29 31.42 16.00
C LEU A 212 2.63 30.35 17.04
N ALA A 213 3.90 30.25 17.46
CA ALA A 213 4.31 29.34 18.53
C ALA A 213 3.71 29.73 19.89
N ILE A 214 3.57 31.04 20.16
CA ILE A 214 2.92 31.56 21.37
C ILE A 214 1.41 31.29 21.31
N PHE A 215 0.79 31.55 20.16
CA PHE A 215 -0.60 31.20 19.90
C PHE A 215 -0.86 29.71 20.18
N HIS A 216 -0.04 28.82 19.63
CA HIS A 216 -0.23 27.38 19.80
C HIS A 216 -0.13 26.94 21.27
N VAL A 217 0.76 27.56 22.06
CA VAL A 217 0.86 27.30 23.50
C VAL A 217 -0.45 27.66 24.21
N LEU A 218 -0.96 28.87 23.96
CA LEU A 218 -2.20 29.34 24.58
C LEU A 218 -3.38 28.48 24.15
N GLU A 219 -3.44 28.16 22.87
CA GLU A 219 -4.47 27.31 22.32
C GLU A 219 -4.43 25.90 22.92
N THR A 220 -3.24 25.35 23.19
CA THR A 220 -3.08 24.08 23.92
C THR A 220 -3.78 24.14 25.29
N PHE A 221 -3.67 25.24 26.04
CA PHE A 221 -4.34 25.37 27.33
C PHE A 221 -5.87 25.41 27.20
N ARG A 222 -6.38 26.14 26.20
CA ARG A 222 -7.82 26.20 25.90
C ARG A 222 -8.36 24.82 25.51
N LEU A 223 -7.65 24.11 24.63
CA LEU A 223 -8.01 22.77 24.17
C LEU A 223 -7.96 21.75 25.31
N ASP A 224 -6.89 21.75 26.13
CA ASP A 224 -6.76 20.90 27.31
C ASP A 224 -7.91 21.12 28.32
N ALA A 225 -8.41 22.35 28.45
CA ALA A 225 -9.53 22.70 29.30
C ALA A 225 -10.86 22.17 28.74
N CYS A 226 -11.07 22.31 27.43
CA CYS A 226 -12.24 21.78 26.74
C CYS A 226 -12.28 20.24 26.83
N ILE A 227 -11.15 19.57 26.52
CA ILE A 227 -11.00 18.11 26.67
C ILE A 227 -11.25 17.68 28.12
N ALA A 228 -10.78 18.45 29.11
CA ALA A 228 -10.99 18.11 30.53
C ALA A 228 -12.45 18.12 30.95
N ARG A 229 -13.25 19.05 30.40
CA ARG A 229 -14.67 19.17 30.69
C ARG A 229 -15.47 18.05 30.02
N ASP A 230 -15.20 17.80 28.74
CA ASP A 230 -16.02 16.91 27.93
C ASP A 230 -15.57 15.44 28.06
N TYR A 231 -14.28 15.20 28.33
CA TYR A 231 -13.67 13.86 28.42
C TYR A 231 -12.73 13.71 29.64
N PRO A 232 -13.27 13.57 30.88
CA PRO A 232 -12.47 13.48 32.10
C PRO A 232 -11.48 12.29 32.12
N GLY A 233 -11.79 11.20 31.43
CA GLY A 233 -10.90 10.04 31.29
C GLY A 233 -9.64 10.37 30.50
N LEU A 234 -9.78 11.04 29.35
CA LEU A 234 -8.64 11.48 28.53
C LEU A 234 -7.77 12.49 29.27
N ARG A 235 -8.39 13.36 30.06
CA ARG A 235 -7.65 14.31 30.90
C ARG A 235 -6.72 13.63 31.89
N ARG A 236 -7.13 12.51 32.50
CA ARG A 236 -6.27 11.75 33.42
C ARG A 236 -5.04 11.21 32.70
N ASP A 237 -5.24 10.59 31.53
CA ASP A 237 -4.16 10.06 30.69
C ASP A 237 -3.19 11.18 30.26
N MET A 238 -3.71 12.29 29.74
CA MET A 238 -2.90 13.44 29.30
C MET A 238 -2.12 14.08 30.45
N THR A 239 -2.72 14.19 31.64
CA THR A 239 -2.04 14.74 32.82
C THR A 239 -0.90 13.83 33.29
N ALA A 240 -1.10 12.51 33.24
CA ALA A 240 -0.05 11.54 33.57
C ALA A 240 1.13 11.62 32.60
N LEU A 241 0.86 11.73 31.29
CA LEU A 241 1.90 11.90 30.26
C LEU A 241 2.70 13.19 30.46
N ARG A 242 2.03 14.30 30.79
CA ARG A 242 2.72 15.57 31.09
C ARG A 242 3.63 15.45 32.31
N LEU A 243 3.19 14.77 33.36
CA LEU A 243 4.00 14.59 34.56
C LEU A 243 5.26 13.73 34.31
N GLU A 244 5.17 12.78 33.37
CA GLU A 244 6.25 11.84 33.05
C GLU A 244 7.25 12.42 32.03
N LEU A 245 6.77 13.17 31.02
CA LEU A 245 7.57 13.62 29.88
C LEU A 245 7.89 15.13 29.91
N ASP A 246 7.09 15.94 30.59
CA ASP A 246 7.25 17.39 30.61
C ASP A 246 7.78 17.87 31.98
N GLY A 247 8.43 19.05 31.99
CA GLY A 247 8.90 19.71 33.22
C GLY A 247 7.84 20.64 33.84
N GLU A 248 8.15 21.25 34.99
CA GLU A 248 7.26 22.26 35.61
C GLU A 248 7.01 23.45 34.68
N ASP A 249 5.73 23.71 34.37
CA ASP A 249 5.30 24.86 33.57
C ASP A 249 5.22 26.11 34.46
N SER A 250 6.18 27.02 34.27
CA SER A 250 6.24 28.32 34.93
C SER A 250 5.98 29.46 33.94
N GLY A 251 5.03 30.34 34.27
CA GLY A 251 5.02 31.73 33.79
C GLY A 251 3.64 32.34 33.51
N TRP A 252 2.71 31.59 32.92
CA TRP A 252 1.50 32.17 32.30
C TRP A 252 0.17 31.85 33.02
N ARG A 253 0.19 31.60 34.34
CA ARG A 253 -1.01 31.20 35.11
C ARG A 253 -2.22 32.12 34.88
N SER A 254 -2.02 33.44 34.89
CA SER A 254 -3.11 34.40 34.65
C SER A 254 -3.72 34.33 33.24
N ALA A 255 -2.97 33.91 32.22
CA ALA A 255 -3.50 33.71 30.87
C ALA A 255 -4.22 32.35 30.75
N VAL A 256 -3.72 31.32 31.45
CA VAL A 256 -4.36 30.01 31.55
C VAL A 256 -5.74 30.12 32.18
N ASP A 257 -5.89 30.85 33.28
CA ASP A 257 -7.17 30.97 33.98
C ASP A 257 -8.29 31.48 33.05
N ARG A 258 -8.00 32.53 32.24
CA ARG A 258 -8.97 33.11 31.28
C ARG A 258 -9.33 32.16 30.13
N LEU A 259 -8.37 31.35 29.67
CA LEU A 259 -8.60 30.38 28.59
C LEU A 259 -9.33 29.11 29.04
N THR A 260 -9.34 28.84 30.35
CA THR A 260 -10.04 27.68 30.92
C THR A 260 -11.53 27.94 31.18
N GLU A 261 -12.01 29.17 31.03
CA GLU A 261 -13.42 29.51 31.21
C GLU A 261 -14.30 28.85 30.13
N PRO A 262 -15.53 28.38 30.47
CA PRO A 262 -16.34 27.59 29.53
C PRO A 262 -16.76 28.28 28.22
N GLY A 263 -16.70 29.60 28.16
CA GLY A 263 -17.01 30.41 26.96
C GLY A 263 -15.79 30.86 26.16
N SER A 264 -14.57 30.39 26.49
CA SER A 264 -13.35 30.84 25.82
C SER A 264 -13.26 30.31 24.37
N ASP A 265 -13.11 31.22 23.42
CA ASP A 265 -12.94 30.93 22.00
C ASP A 265 -11.54 31.34 21.49
N VAL A 266 -11.27 31.06 20.22
CA VAL A 266 -10.00 31.41 19.56
C VAL A 266 -9.74 32.91 19.55
N ARG A 267 -10.78 33.75 19.60
CA ARG A 267 -10.61 35.21 19.62
C ARG A 267 -9.98 35.64 20.94
N GLU A 268 -10.31 34.97 22.05
CA GLU A 268 -9.65 35.21 23.33
C GLU A 268 -8.18 34.75 23.29
N THR A 269 -7.87 33.61 22.66
CA THR A 269 -6.49 33.17 22.41
C THR A 269 -5.71 34.24 21.63
N LEU A 270 -6.26 34.75 20.52
CA LEU A 270 -5.63 35.80 19.70
C LEU A 270 -5.39 37.09 20.48
N ARG A 271 -6.36 37.56 21.28
CA ARG A 271 -6.20 38.74 22.15
C ARG A 271 -5.07 38.57 23.18
N LEU A 272 -4.91 37.38 23.74
CA LEU A 272 -3.87 37.11 24.73
C LEU A 272 -2.47 37.03 24.10
N VAL A 273 -2.35 36.57 22.84
CA VAL A 273 -1.06 36.61 22.12
C VAL A 273 -0.56 38.04 21.99
N GLU A 274 -1.43 39.00 21.65
CA GLU A 274 -1.07 40.42 21.55
C GLU A 274 -0.58 41.01 22.90
N ALA A 275 -1.17 40.53 24.01
CA ALA A 275 -0.87 41.00 25.36
C ALA A 275 0.41 40.37 25.96
N LEU A 276 0.75 39.15 25.56
CA LEU A 276 1.88 38.40 26.12
C LEU A 276 3.18 38.71 25.38
N ARG A 277 4.16 39.26 26.12
CA ARG A 277 5.54 39.43 25.65
C ARG A 277 6.46 38.48 26.42
N GLY A 278 7.15 37.57 25.73
CA GLY A 278 8.13 36.68 26.34
C GLY A 278 8.44 35.44 25.52
N ARG A 279 9.41 34.63 25.96
CA ARG A 279 9.73 33.33 25.37
C ARG A 279 8.62 32.33 25.73
N PRO A 280 8.02 31.62 24.75
CA PRO A 280 6.99 30.63 25.06
C PRO A 280 7.56 29.49 25.92
N PRO A 281 6.75 28.89 26.82
CA PRO A 281 7.12 27.69 27.54
C PRO A 281 7.38 26.54 26.55
N ARG A 282 8.08 25.51 27.04
CA ARG A 282 8.39 24.34 26.21
C ARG A 282 7.09 23.65 25.75
N PRO A 283 7.06 23.12 24.52
CA PRO A 283 5.96 22.27 24.09
C PRO A 283 5.71 21.11 25.05
N CYS A 284 4.44 20.83 25.33
CA CYS A 284 4.09 19.58 26.00
C CYS A 284 4.28 18.39 25.05
N CYS A 285 4.43 17.21 25.63
CA CYS A 285 4.83 15.99 24.97
C CYS A 285 3.96 15.55 23.77
N TYR A 286 2.67 15.89 23.77
CA TYR A 286 1.71 15.57 22.71
C TYR A 286 1.41 16.74 21.77
N ARG A 287 2.00 17.92 22.00
CA ARG A 287 1.78 19.08 21.13
C ARG A 287 2.49 18.88 19.80
N GLY A 288 1.73 19.09 18.74
CA GLY A 288 2.24 19.08 17.37
C GLY A 288 2.74 20.44 16.89
N GLU A 289 2.61 20.65 15.60
CA GLU A 289 2.83 21.92 14.92
C GLU A 289 1.53 22.38 14.23
N LEU A 290 1.29 23.68 14.20
CA LEU A 290 0.21 24.25 13.39
C LEU A 290 0.75 24.46 11.97
N GLN A 291 0.01 23.97 10.97
CA GLN A 291 0.37 24.09 9.56
C GLN A 291 -0.69 24.93 8.81
N PRO A 292 -0.70 26.28 8.95
CA PRO A 292 -1.72 27.14 8.36
C PRO A 292 -1.91 26.96 6.85
N ASP A 293 -0.83 26.73 6.10
CA ASP A 293 -0.89 26.59 4.64
C ASP A 293 -1.54 25.27 4.21
N ALA A 294 -1.24 24.17 4.91
CA ALA A 294 -1.88 22.87 4.67
C ALA A 294 -3.38 22.94 4.98
N VAL A 295 -3.73 23.57 6.12
CA VAL A 295 -5.12 23.80 6.53
C VAL A 295 -5.86 24.70 5.54
N ARG A 296 -5.26 25.80 5.09
CA ARG A 296 -5.84 26.71 4.10
C ARG A 296 -6.18 25.98 2.80
N THR A 297 -5.23 25.19 2.30
CA THR A 297 -5.40 24.44 1.05
C THR A 297 -6.56 23.45 1.18
N ARG A 298 -6.62 22.70 2.28
CA ARG A 298 -7.68 21.70 2.50
C ARG A 298 -9.03 22.32 2.77
N LEU A 299 -9.10 23.38 3.58
CA LEU A 299 -10.34 24.12 3.83
C LEU A 299 -10.91 24.69 2.52
N ALA A 300 -10.08 25.33 1.68
CA ALA A 300 -10.55 25.91 0.42
C ALA A 300 -11.14 24.85 -0.53
N ILE A 301 -10.48 23.70 -0.66
CA ILE A 301 -10.98 22.58 -1.48
C ILE A 301 -12.30 22.04 -0.88
N ARG A 302 -12.32 21.77 0.43
CA ARG A 302 -13.49 21.20 1.10
C ARG A 302 -14.69 22.15 1.07
N SER A 303 -14.50 23.43 1.41
CA SER A 303 -15.56 24.43 1.39
C SER A 303 -16.19 24.56 -0.01
N ALA A 304 -15.40 24.49 -1.08
CA ALA A 304 -15.95 24.53 -2.45
C ALA A 304 -16.80 23.28 -2.76
N LEU A 305 -16.30 22.09 -2.42
CA LEU A 305 -17.01 20.82 -2.66
C LEU A 305 -18.29 20.72 -1.81
N GLU A 306 -18.23 21.11 -0.53
CA GLU A 306 -19.38 21.10 0.38
C GLU A 306 -20.42 22.15 -0.02
N GLN A 307 -19.99 23.33 -0.48
CA GLN A 307 -20.87 24.34 -1.03
C GLN A 307 -21.64 23.78 -2.22
N ASP A 308 -20.96 23.18 -3.21
CA ASP A 308 -21.64 22.64 -4.40
C ASP A 308 -22.58 21.48 -4.04
N ARG A 309 -22.13 20.53 -3.21
CA ARG A 309 -22.95 19.42 -2.72
C ARG A 309 -24.20 19.90 -1.98
N PHE A 310 -24.05 20.88 -1.09
CA PHE A 310 -25.18 21.44 -0.34
C PHE A 310 -26.17 22.13 -1.28
N ARG A 311 -25.70 22.91 -2.27
CA ARG A 311 -26.56 23.57 -3.25
C ARG A 311 -27.32 22.59 -4.14
N ILE A 312 -26.67 21.50 -4.56
CA ILE A 312 -27.29 20.43 -5.34
C ILE A 312 -28.37 19.72 -4.51
N ALA A 313 -28.08 19.43 -3.25
CA ALA A 313 -29.06 18.86 -2.32
C ALA A 313 -30.27 19.79 -2.13
N LEU A 314 -30.06 21.09 -1.96
CA LEU A 314 -31.13 22.08 -1.86
C LEU A 314 -32.00 22.14 -3.13
N ALA A 315 -31.39 22.02 -4.31
CA ALA A 315 -32.13 21.98 -5.58
C ALA A 315 -33.02 20.73 -5.66
N LYS A 316 -32.50 19.56 -5.25
CA LYS A 316 -33.27 18.31 -5.19
C LYS A 316 -34.44 18.40 -4.20
N MET A 317 -34.23 19.01 -3.03
CA MET A 317 -35.29 19.21 -2.04
C MET A 317 -36.40 20.15 -2.57
N LEU A 318 -36.04 21.17 -3.35
CA LEU A 318 -37.02 22.05 -4.01
C LEU A 318 -37.75 21.31 -5.14
N GLU A 319 -37.06 20.49 -5.92
CA GLU A 319 -37.66 19.64 -6.97
C GLU A 319 -38.68 18.67 -6.37
N ASP A 320 -38.36 18.01 -5.26
CA ASP A 320 -39.25 17.09 -4.55
C ASP A 320 -40.53 17.80 -4.04
N GLN A 321 -40.44 19.08 -3.69
CA GLN A 321 -41.57 19.86 -3.21
C GLN A 321 -42.42 20.47 -4.34
N ASP A 322 -41.77 21.03 -5.36
CA ASP A 322 -42.44 21.76 -6.44
C ASP A 322 -42.85 20.84 -7.60
N GLY A 323 -42.31 19.61 -7.66
CA GLY A 323 -42.59 18.60 -8.68
C GLY A 323 -41.90 18.85 -10.04
N ALA A 324 -41.01 19.85 -10.11
CA ALA A 324 -40.22 20.18 -11.28
C ALA A 324 -38.85 20.73 -10.87
N PRO A 325 -37.77 20.49 -11.65
CA PRO A 325 -36.44 20.96 -11.30
C PRO A 325 -36.39 22.48 -11.33
N PRO A 326 -35.79 23.13 -10.31
CA PRO A 326 -35.72 24.58 -10.26
C PRO A 326 -34.85 25.11 -11.41
N GLY A 327 -35.30 26.20 -12.05
CA GLY A 327 -34.54 26.89 -13.10
C GLY A 327 -34.58 26.23 -14.48
N GLU A 328 -35.59 25.41 -14.80
CA GLU A 328 -35.76 24.76 -16.10
C GLU A 328 -35.64 25.72 -17.30
N ASP A 329 -36.10 26.97 -17.14
CA ASP A 329 -36.00 28.04 -18.14
C ASP A 329 -34.56 28.56 -18.39
N ARG A 330 -33.57 28.18 -17.56
CA ARG A 330 -32.18 28.67 -17.60
C ARG A 330 -31.17 27.53 -17.48
N PRO A 331 -30.97 26.73 -18.54
CA PRO A 331 -30.15 25.52 -18.49
C PRO A 331 -28.65 25.75 -18.22
N GLU A 332 -28.15 26.98 -18.43
CA GLU A 332 -26.74 27.35 -18.22
C GLU A 332 -26.47 27.97 -16.84
N ALA A 333 -27.50 28.23 -16.02
CA ALA A 333 -27.30 28.85 -14.71
C ALA A 333 -26.67 27.86 -13.72
N GLU A 334 -25.60 28.28 -13.04
CA GLU A 334 -24.94 27.50 -11.99
C GLU A 334 -25.67 27.59 -10.64
N THR A 335 -26.29 28.73 -10.34
CA THR A 335 -27.06 28.96 -9.11
C THR A 335 -28.34 29.73 -9.41
N LEU A 336 -29.32 29.64 -8.51
CA LEU A 336 -30.64 30.27 -8.65
C LEU A 336 -30.90 31.23 -7.48
N PRO A 337 -30.45 32.50 -7.55
CA PRO A 337 -30.55 33.47 -6.45
C PRO A 337 -31.97 33.67 -5.91
N GLU A 338 -32.99 33.53 -6.76
CA GLU A 338 -34.41 33.59 -6.40
C GLU A 338 -34.84 32.56 -5.35
N THR A 339 -34.13 31.45 -5.22
CA THR A 339 -34.43 30.41 -4.21
C THR A 339 -34.03 30.81 -2.79
N ARG A 340 -33.22 31.86 -2.65
CA ARG A 340 -32.70 32.34 -1.35
C ARG A 340 -33.82 32.74 -0.39
N ASP A 341 -34.88 33.36 -0.88
CA ASP A 341 -36.00 33.81 -0.03
C ASP A 341 -36.84 32.64 0.53
N ARG A 342 -36.69 31.45 -0.08
CA ARG A 342 -37.38 30.22 0.33
C ARG A 342 -36.56 29.39 1.32
N LEU A 343 -35.25 29.60 1.39
CA LEU A 343 -34.32 28.79 2.15
C LEU A 343 -33.78 29.57 3.36
N ALA A 344 -33.95 29.03 4.55
CA ALA A 344 -33.38 29.62 5.77
C ALA A 344 -32.89 28.54 6.72
N THR A 345 -32.02 28.90 7.65
CA THR A 345 -31.61 28.04 8.76
C THR A 345 -32.05 28.66 10.07
N ARG A 346 -32.61 27.86 10.97
CA ARG A 346 -32.97 28.29 12.32
C ARG A 346 -32.07 27.59 13.33
N ARG A 347 -31.37 28.39 14.13
CA ARG A 347 -30.58 27.90 15.26
C ARG A 347 -31.49 27.59 16.45
N HIS A 348 -31.39 26.39 16.99
CA HIS A 348 -32.03 25.96 18.23
C HIS A 348 -30.97 25.57 19.26
N GLU A 349 -31.17 25.97 20.52
CA GLU A 349 -30.39 25.43 21.63
C GLU A 349 -30.85 24.00 21.89
N ASP A 350 -29.90 23.08 21.83
CA ASP A 350 -30.15 21.66 22.04
C ASP A 350 -29.09 21.14 23.01
N PRO A 351 -29.42 20.97 24.31
CA PRO A 351 -28.50 20.47 25.32
C PRO A 351 -27.97 19.07 25.03
N ASP A 352 -28.72 18.29 24.23
CA ASP A 352 -28.36 16.92 23.85
C ASP A 352 -27.49 16.88 22.57
N SER A 353 -27.34 18.03 21.87
CA SER A 353 -26.42 18.17 20.75
C SER A 353 -24.97 18.35 21.26
N PRO A 354 -23.97 17.72 20.63
CA PRO A 354 -22.55 17.85 21.00
C PRO A 354 -22.02 19.30 21.06
N ASN A 355 -22.65 20.22 20.31
CA ASN A 355 -22.29 21.64 20.27
C ASN A 355 -23.26 22.53 21.08
N GLY A 356 -24.21 21.94 21.81
CA GLY A 356 -25.27 22.65 22.52
C GLY A 356 -26.28 23.34 21.59
N VAL A 357 -26.18 23.10 20.28
CA VAL A 357 -26.89 23.82 19.22
C VAL A 357 -27.24 22.84 18.11
N ARG A 358 -28.46 22.96 17.59
CA ARG A 358 -28.95 22.27 16.39
C ARG A 358 -29.41 23.30 15.37
N PHE A 359 -29.20 23.03 14.08
CA PHE A 359 -29.67 23.89 13.00
C PHE A 359 -30.76 23.17 12.21
N ASP A 360 -31.94 23.78 12.15
CA ASP A 360 -33.06 23.29 11.35
C ASP A 360 -33.07 23.98 9.99
N LEU A 361 -33.17 23.20 8.92
CA LEU A 361 -33.35 23.72 7.56
C LEU A 361 -34.83 24.06 7.35
N MET A 362 -35.09 25.29 6.94
CA MET A 362 -36.41 25.85 6.70
C MET A 362 -36.62 26.04 5.20
N LEU A 363 -37.72 25.52 4.68
CA LEU A 363 -38.16 25.71 3.29
C LEU A 363 -39.55 26.36 3.31
N ASP A 364 -39.69 27.51 2.66
CA ASP A 364 -40.90 28.36 2.66
C ASP A 364 -41.41 28.66 4.08
N GLY A 365 -40.47 28.84 5.03
CA GLY A 365 -40.77 29.12 6.44
C GLY A 365 -41.24 27.91 7.26
N LYS A 366 -41.21 26.69 6.72
CA LYS A 366 -41.52 25.45 7.44
C LYS A 366 -40.25 24.61 7.67
N PRO A 367 -40.10 23.98 8.84
CA PRO A 367 -38.98 23.07 9.08
C PRO A 367 -39.13 21.83 8.19
N VAL A 368 -38.05 21.46 7.51
CA VAL A 368 -37.97 20.24 6.70
C VAL A 368 -36.94 19.31 7.33
N ALA A 369 -37.19 18.00 7.27
CA ALA A 369 -36.20 16.99 7.65
C ALA A 369 -35.27 16.73 6.44
N PRO A 370 -34.03 17.23 6.45
CA PRO A 370 -33.09 16.95 5.37
C PRO A 370 -32.70 15.46 5.34
N PRO A 371 -32.40 14.90 4.15
CA PRO A 371 -31.79 13.58 4.02
C PRO A 371 -30.45 13.43 4.77
N GLU A 372 -30.01 12.21 5.06
CA GLU A 372 -28.80 11.94 5.87
C GLU A 372 -27.51 12.54 5.27
N ASP A 373 -27.35 12.50 3.95
CA ASP A 373 -26.23 13.11 3.21
C ASP A 373 -26.20 14.64 3.39
N VAL A 374 -27.36 15.28 3.43
CA VAL A 374 -27.50 16.72 3.65
C VAL A 374 -27.20 17.07 5.11
N ILE A 375 -27.66 16.26 6.07
CA ILE A 375 -27.33 16.42 7.49
C ILE A 375 -25.81 16.37 7.68
N SER A 376 -25.14 15.36 7.11
CA SER A 376 -23.68 15.22 7.24
C SER A 376 -22.91 16.40 6.62
N THR A 377 -23.40 16.93 5.49
CA THR A 377 -22.83 18.11 4.81
C THR A 377 -23.04 19.36 5.68
N MET A 378 -24.23 19.56 6.25
CA MET A 378 -24.51 20.66 7.17
C MET A 378 -23.60 20.61 8.40
N GLU A 379 -23.45 19.44 9.03
CA GLU A 379 -22.58 19.27 10.19
C GLU A 379 -21.12 19.61 9.89
N SER A 380 -20.62 19.21 8.71
CA SER A 380 -19.25 19.56 8.27
C SER A 380 -19.08 21.06 8.03
N ILE A 381 -20.04 21.71 7.36
CA ILE A 381 -20.04 23.16 7.14
C ILE A 381 -20.08 23.90 8.49
N ILE A 382 -20.93 23.47 9.42
CA ILE A 382 -21.05 24.06 10.76
C ILE A 382 -19.77 23.85 11.56
N GLN A 383 -19.08 22.72 11.41
CA GLN A 383 -17.81 22.49 12.08
C GLN A 383 -16.74 23.50 11.61
N ASP A 384 -16.68 23.76 10.31
CA ASP A 384 -15.70 24.67 9.70
C ASP A 384 -16.07 26.16 9.87
N HIS A 385 -17.34 26.54 9.73
CA HIS A 385 -17.78 27.95 9.74
C HIS A 385 -18.45 28.38 11.06
N GLY A 386 -18.93 27.44 11.87
CA GLY A 386 -19.73 27.68 13.08
C GLY A 386 -21.23 27.87 12.83
N GLU A 387 -21.60 28.21 11.61
CA GLU A 387 -22.97 28.36 11.12
C GLU A 387 -22.98 28.05 9.62
N ILE A 388 -24.16 27.87 9.03
CA ILE A 388 -24.30 27.71 7.57
C ILE A 388 -24.24 29.10 6.94
N PRO A 389 -23.23 29.41 6.09
CA PRO A 389 -23.11 30.72 5.49
C PRO A 389 -24.35 31.08 4.64
N PRO A 390 -24.89 32.31 4.71
CA PRO A 390 -26.06 32.72 3.93
C PRO A 390 -25.90 32.56 2.41
N GLU A 391 -24.67 32.60 1.91
CA GLU A 391 -24.30 32.36 0.51
C GLU A 391 -24.44 30.89 0.08
N TYR A 392 -24.50 29.94 1.02
CA TYR A 392 -24.70 28.51 0.75
C TYR A 392 -26.20 28.18 0.63
N LEU A 393 -27.08 29.02 1.19
CA LEU A 393 -28.55 28.87 1.14
C LEU A 393 -29.15 29.34 -0.19
N VAL A 394 -28.64 28.79 -1.29
CA VAL A 394 -29.09 29.06 -2.66
C VAL A 394 -29.08 27.73 -3.41
N ALA A 395 -30.16 27.38 -4.10
CA ALA A 395 -30.19 26.14 -4.87
C ALA A 395 -29.24 26.18 -6.07
N ALA A 396 -28.69 25.02 -6.43
CA ALA A 396 -27.98 24.82 -7.69
C ALA A 396 -28.94 25.05 -8.88
N GLY A 397 -28.43 25.70 -9.93
CA GLY A 397 -29.12 25.76 -11.22
C GLY A 397 -28.81 24.54 -12.08
N PRO A 398 -29.52 24.36 -13.22
CA PRO A 398 -29.36 23.18 -14.07
C PRO A 398 -27.93 22.93 -14.57
N GLY A 399 -27.10 23.97 -14.69
CA GLY A 399 -25.71 23.85 -15.13
C GLY A 399 -24.82 23.15 -14.09
N LEU A 400 -24.98 23.50 -12.80
CA LEU A 400 -24.26 22.86 -11.70
C LEU A 400 -24.90 21.51 -11.34
N TYR A 401 -26.23 21.42 -11.40
CA TYR A 401 -27.00 20.20 -11.14
C TYR A 401 -26.65 19.07 -12.12
N LYS A 402 -26.53 19.37 -13.42
CA LYS A 402 -26.13 18.38 -14.45
C LYS A 402 -24.68 17.93 -14.32
N ARG A 403 -23.79 18.81 -13.85
CA ARG A 403 -22.40 18.45 -13.57
C ARG A 403 -22.30 17.49 -12.37
N GLY A 404 -23.13 17.70 -11.34
CA GLY A 404 -23.25 16.78 -10.21
C GLY A 404 -23.87 15.43 -10.56
N LEU A 405 -24.86 15.39 -11.45
CA LEU A 405 -25.52 14.14 -11.88
C LEU A 405 -24.74 13.33 -12.93
N GLY A 406 -23.71 13.92 -13.56
CA GLY A 406 -23.00 13.34 -14.71
C GLY A 406 -21.54 12.94 -14.48
N ASP A 407 -20.91 13.32 -13.37
CA ASP A 407 -19.48 13.10 -13.11
C ASP A 407 -19.17 12.28 -11.84
N ASP A 408 -20.19 11.79 -11.12
CA ASP A 408 -20.01 10.93 -9.94
C ASP A 408 -19.49 9.51 -10.26
N GLU A 409 -19.24 9.19 -11.54
CA GLU A 409 -18.55 7.95 -11.92
C GLU A 409 -17.05 8.07 -12.18
N ARG A 410 -16.43 9.25 -12.40
CA ARG A 410 -14.97 9.32 -12.70
C ARG A 410 -14.29 10.64 -12.31
N ALA A 411 -14.34 11.04 -11.05
CA ALA A 411 -13.42 12.06 -10.52
C ALA A 411 -12.17 11.39 -9.90
N ALA A 412 -11.16 11.18 -10.73
CA ALA A 412 -9.90 10.46 -10.48
C ALA A 412 -8.98 11.00 -9.35
N GLU A 413 -9.42 11.94 -8.52
CA GLU A 413 -8.64 12.43 -7.36
C GLU A 413 -9.40 12.39 -6.02
N SER A 414 -10.67 11.99 -6.01
CA SER A 414 -11.49 11.84 -4.78
C SER A 414 -11.46 10.42 -4.17
N VAL A 415 -10.69 9.51 -4.76
CA VAL A 415 -10.59 8.06 -4.41
C VAL A 415 -9.90 7.80 -3.05
N TRP A 416 -9.44 8.84 -2.36
CA TRP A 416 -8.74 8.71 -1.08
C TRP A 416 -9.59 9.12 0.14
N ALA A 417 -10.92 9.30 -0.01
CA ALA A 417 -11.77 10.01 0.97
C ALA A 417 -12.88 9.24 1.71
N GLY A 418 -13.14 7.96 1.43
CA GLY A 418 -14.22 7.22 2.10
C GLY A 418 -13.73 6.01 2.89
N THR A 419 -14.41 5.73 4.00
CA THR A 419 -14.58 4.38 4.57
C THR A 419 -14.58 3.35 3.45
N TYR A 420 -13.75 2.31 3.55
CA TYR A 420 -13.80 1.06 2.77
C TYR A 420 -14.95 1.04 1.76
N HIS A 421 -14.80 1.75 0.65
CA HIS A 421 -15.70 1.56 -0.47
C HIS A 421 -15.19 0.30 -1.14
N GLU A 422 -16.06 -0.70 -1.14
CA GLU A 422 -15.85 -2.01 -1.73
C GLU A 422 -15.71 -1.94 -3.26
N ASP A 423 -15.85 -0.76 -3.87
CA ASP A 423 -15.72 -0.56 -5.30
C ASP A 423 -14.25 -0.55 -5.72
N GLY A 424 -13.79 -1.73 -6.16
CA GLY A 424 -12.48 -1.96 -6.78
C GLY A 424 -11.37 -2.41 -5.82
N ALA A 425 -11.67 -2.62 -4.54
CA ALA A 425 -10.71 -3.12 -3.54
C ALA A 425 -11.05 -4.56 -3.12
N PHE A 426 -10.23 -5.51 -3.57
CA PHE A 426 -10.42 -6.93 -3.30
C PHE A 426 -9.59 -7.38 -2.08
N PRO A 427 -10.23 -7.78 -0.97
CA PRO A 427 -9.52 -8.35 0.17
C PRO A 427 -9.10 -9.80 -0.12
N TYR A 428 -7.84 -10.12 0.17
CA TYR A 428 -7.29 -11.47 0.06
C TYR A 428 -6.66 -11.93 1.38
N ASP A 429 -6.76 -13.23 1.60
CA ASP A 429 -6.10 -13.91 2.70
C ASP A 429 -4.63 -14.14 2.36
N GLU A 430 -3.75 -13.94 3.35
CA GLU A 430 -2.32 -14.22 3.21
C GLU A 430 -1.93 -15.41 4.08
N TRP A 431 -1.06 -16.27 3.55
CA TRP A 431 -0.52 -17.39 4.31
C TRP A 431 0.63 -16.94 5.21
N ASP A 432 0.48 -17.18 6.51
CA ASP A 432 1.54 -16.95 7.49
C ASP A 432 2.32 -18.24 7.72
N HIS A 433 3.54 -18.31 7.18
CA HIS A 433 4.41 -19.48 7.33
C HIS A 433 4.73 -19.81 8.80
N SER A 434 4.90 -18.80 9.65
CA SER A 434 5.23 -19.01 11.07
C SER A 434 4.04 -19.56 11.85
N ARG A 435 2.81 -19.17 11.47
CA ARG A 435 1.57 -19.61 12.13
C ARG A 435 0.91 -20.82 11.47
N GLN A 436 1.35 -21.21 10.27
CA GLN A 436 0.73 -22.25 9.44
C GLN A 436 -0.79 -22.03 9.27
N HIS A 437 -1.20 -20.77 9.13
CA HIS A 437 -2.60 -20.39 9.00
C HIS A 437 -2.77 -19.13 8.16
N HIS A 438 -3.93 -19.00 7.51
CA HIS A 438 -4.29 -17.78 6.78
C HIS A 438 -4.63 -16.62 7.73
N ARG A 439 -4.12 -15.44 7.41
CA ARG A 439 -4.56 -14.15 7.96
C ARG A 439 -5.71 -13.64 7.08
N LYS A 440 -6.91 -13.57 7.65
CA LYS A 440 -8.12 -13.19 6.91
C LYS A 440 -8.13 -11.73 6.49
N GLY A 441 -8.45 -11.45 5.23
CA GLY A 441 -8.58 -10.08 4.69
C GLY A 441 -7.35 -9.21 4.94
N TRP A 442 -6.18 -9.83 4.95
CA TRP A 442 -4.93 -9.20 5.37
C TRP A 442 -4.35 -8.29 4.29
N CYS A 443 -4.57 -8.67 3.03
CA CYS A 443 -4.07 -7.95 1.87
C CYS A 443 -5.23 -7.31 1.09
N ILE A 444 -5.01 -6.09 0.58
CA ILE A 444 -5.98 -5.36 -0.23
C ILE A 444 -5.37 -5.12 -1.60
N LEU A 445 -6.03 -5.65 -2.63
CA LEU A 445 -5.64 -5.50 -4.03
C LEU A 445 -6.58 -4.55 -4.76
N ARG A 446 -6.03 -3.65 -5.56
CA ARG A 446 -6.79 -2.70 -6.40
C ARG A 446 -6.43 -2.83 -7.86
N GLU A 447 -7.42 -2.73 -8.74
CA GLU A 447 -7.19 -2.72 -10.19
C GLU A 447 -7.01 -1.29 -10.71
N HIS A 448 -5.93 -1.03 -11.44
CA HIS A 448 -5.62 0.27 -12.04
C HIS A 448 -5.35 0.13 -13.55
N PRO A 449 -6.03 0.89 -14.42
CA PRO A 449 -5.78 0.80 -15.85
C PRO A 449 -4.36 1.28 -16.21
N VAL A 450 -3.72 0.61 -17.16
CA VAL A 450 -2.42 1.06 -17.71
C VAL A 450 -2.66 2.18 -18.72
N PRO A 451 -1.99 3.35 -18.60
CA PRO A 451 -2.10 4.39 -19.60
C PRO A 451 -1.50 3.92 -20.94
N PRO A 452 -2.18 4.14 -22.08
CA PRO A 452 -1.64 3.77 -23.39
C PRO A 452 -0.40 4.60 -23.70
N SER A 453 0.60 3.97 -24.32
CA SER A 453 1.83 4.63 -24.80
C SER A 453 2.01 4.41 -26.30
N ASP A 454 3.05 5.02 -26.88
CA ASP A 454 3.35 4.97 -28.31
C ASP A 454 3.53 3.51 -28.80
N PRO A 455 2.71 3.05 -29.77
CA PRO A 455 2.81 1.71 -30.35
C PRO A 455 4.11 1.44 -31.12
N ASP A 456 4.97 2.44 -31.34
CA ASP A 456 6.21 2.27 -32.11
C ASP A 456 7.10 1.13 -31.59
N PHE A 457 7.16 0.94 -30.26
CA PHE A 457 7.89 -0.18 -29.66
C PHE A 457 7.33 -1.55 -30.07
N TYR A 458 6.00 -1.66 -30.22
CA TYR A 458 5.33 -2.88 -30.67
C TYR A 458 5.75 -3.25 -32.09
N TYR A 459 5.62 -2.29 -33.02
CA TYR A 459 5.94 -2.51 -34.42
C TYR A 459 7.42 -2.77 -34.66
N GLN A 460 8.31 -2.13 -33.89
CA GLN A 460 9.74 -2.42 -33.92
C GLN A 460 10.06 -3.85 -33.46
N THR A 461 9.39 -4.32 -32.41
CA THR A 461 9.54 -5.69 -31.88
C THR A 461 9.08 -6.73 -32.91
N LEU A 462 7.92 -6.51 -33.54
CA LEU A 462 7.42 -7.39 -34.60
C LEU A 462 8.37 -7.46 -35.81
N ARG A 463 8.96 -6.32 -36.20
CA ARG A 463 9.96 -6.29 -37.29
C ARG A 463 11.24 -7.03 -36.89
N LYS A 464 11.72 -6.84 -35.67
CA LYS A 464 12.92 -7.50 -35.12
C LYS A 464 12.77 -9.02 -35.06
N TYR A 465 11.60 -9.52 -34.67
CA TYR A 465 11.34 -10.96 -34.46
C TYR A 465 10.34 -11.58 -35.44
N GLY A 466 10.06 -10.95 -36.58
CA GLY A 466 9.04 -11.44 -37.53
C GLY A 466 9.30 -12.86 -38.06
N GLY A 467 10.56 -13.27 -38.16
CA GLY A 467 10.93 -14.66 -38.49
C GLY A 467 10.57 -15.65 -37.37
N LEU A 468 10.68 -15.22 -36.11
CA LEU A 468 10.36 -16.01 -34.93
C LEU A 468 8.85 -16.23 -34.80
N ILE A 469 8.05 -15.20 -35.05
CA ILE A 469 6.58 -15.27 -35.02
C ILE A 469 6.06 -16.28 -36.05
N LYS A 470 6.65 -16.33 -37.24
CA LYS A 470 6.31 -17.36 -38.25
C LYS A 470 6.66 -18.77 -37.76
N SER A 471 7.79 -18.93 -37.06
CA SER A 471 8.20 -20.21 -36.48
C SER A 471 7.29 -20.65 -35.32
N ILE A 472 6.94 -19.73 -34.43
CA ILE A 472 5.93 -19.89 -33.38
C ILE A 472 4.64 -20.36 -34.04
N ARG A 473 4.06 -19.55 -34.94
CA ARG A 473 2.81 -19.87 -35.62
C ARG A 473 2.82 -21.27 -36.24
N ARG A 474 3.88 -21.64 -36.97
CA ARG A 474 3.98 -22.97 -37.58
C ARG A 474 4.05 -24.11 -36.56
N THR A 475 4.79 -23.91 -35.46
CA THR A 475 4.90 -24.90 -34.37
C THR A 475 3.57 -25.05 -33.64
N PHE A 476 2.86 -23.95 -33.44
CA PHE A 476 1.56 -23.89 -32.80
C PHE A 476 0.41 -24.40 -33.68
N GLU A 477 0.47 -24.19 -35.00
CA GLU A 477 -0.44 -24.81 -35.99
C GLU A 477 -0.33 -26.34 -35.96
N VAL A 478 0.88 -26.89 -35.83
CA VAL A 478 1.09 -28.34 -35.67
C VAL A 478 0.55 -28.88 -34.35
N LEU A 479 0.56 -28.06 -33.28
CA LEU A 479 0.02 -28.41 -31.96
C LEU A 479 -1.50 -28.23 -31.84
N ARG A 480 -2.14 -27.55 -32.79
CA ARG A 480 -3.58 -27.23 -32.77
C ARG A 480 -4.46 -28.48 -32.75
N GLY A 481 -3.90 -29.65 -33.15
CA GLY A 481 -4.68 -30.85 -33.42
C GLY A 481 -5.48 -30.66 -34.71
N GLU A 482 -5.31 -31.56 -35.66
CA GLU A 482 -6.15 -31.54 -36.87
C GLU A 482 -7.49 -32.19 -36.53
N ASP A 483 -8.58 -31.70 -37.14
CA ASP A 483 -9.84 -32.42 -37.17
C ASP A 483 -9.57 -33.83 -37.73
N ARG A 484 -9.69 -34.84 -36.88
CA ARG A 484 -9.40 -36.22 -37.28
C ARG A 484 -10.70 -36.91 -37.63
N LEU A 485 -10.76 -37.36 -38.87
CA LEU A 485 -11.79 -38.27 -39.31
C LEU A 485 -11.50 -39.65 -38.71
N LEU A 486 -12.23 -40.02 -37.65
CA LEU A 486 -12.15 -41.34 -37.06
C LEU A 486 -12.86 -42.32 -37.98
N LYS A 487 -12.10 -43.26 -38.54
CA LYS A 487 -12.55 -44.35 -39.39
C LYS A 487 -13.06 -45.54 -38.57
N ARG A 488 -13.83 -46.43 -39.19
CA ARG A 488 -14.37 -47.67 -38.57
C ARG A 488 -15.09 -47.43 -37.24
N GLN A 489 -16.07 -46.52 -37.22
CA GLN A 489 -16.94 -46.25 -36.07
C GLN A 489 -18.31 -46.92 -36.27
N SER A 490 -18.98 -47.27 -35.16
CA SER A 490 -20.32 -47.89 -35.16
C SER A 490 -21.43 -46.96 -35.65
N ASP A 491 -21.20 -45.66 -35.54
CA ASP A 491 -22.12 -44.57 -35.85
C ASP A 491 -21.31 -43.36 -36.32
N GLY A 492 -21.86 -42.57 -37.24
CA GLY A 492 -21.15 -41.43 -37.80
C GLY A 492 -21.96 -40.67 -38.85
N GLU A 493 -21.36 -39.58 -39.35
CA GLU A 493 -21.99 -38.65 -40.28
C GLU A 493 -21.91 -39.14 -41.74
N ASP A 494 -20.90 -39.94 -42.06
CA ASP A 494 -20.68 -40.51 -43.40
C ASP A 494 -20.18 -41.95 -43.32
N VAL A 495 -20.24 -42.69 -44.42
CA VAL A 495 -19.87 -44.12 -44.50
C VAL A 495 -18.37 -44.27 -44.81
N ASP A 496 -17.68 -45.11 -44.04
CA ASP A 496 -16.30 -45.49 -44.30
C ASP A 496 -16.26 -46.52 -45.41
N ILE A 497 -16.00 -46.09 -46.64
CA ILE A 497 -16.00 -46.95 -47.82
C ILE A 497 -14.98 -48.10 -47.70
N ASP A 498 -13.82 -47.86 -47.07
CA ASP A 498 -12.81 -48.89 -46.87
C ASP A 498 -13.36 -49.99 -45.93
N ALA A 499 -13.97 -49.58 -44.81
CA ALA A 499 -14.60 -50.51 -43.87
C ALA A 499 -15.79 -51.25 -44.48
N LEU A 500 -16.57 -50.59 -45.34
CA LEU A 500 -17.70 -51.19 -46.05
C LEU A 500 -17.23 -52.23 -47.06
N VAL A 501 -16.16 -51.96 -47.80
CA VAL A 501 -15.58 -52.91 -48.75
C VAL A 501 -15.04 -54.15 -48.01
N ASP A 502 -14.32 -53.95 -46.90
CA ASP A 502 -13.84 -55.04 -46.03
C ASP A 502 -15.03 -55.87 -45.51
N ALA A 503 -16.05 -55.22 -44.95
CA ALA A 503 -17.24 -55.89 -44.41
C ALA A 503 -18.06 -56.62 -45.49
N TYR A 504 -18.13 -56.08 -46.71
CA TYR A 504 -18.81 -56.71 -47.83
C TYR A 504 -18.05 -57.96 -48.30
N ALA A 505 -16.72 -57.91 -48.33
CA ALA A 505 -15.87 -59.06 -48.62
C ALA A 505 -16.02 -60.16 -47.55
N ASP A 506 -16.05 -59.79 -46.27
CA ASP A 506 -16.24 -60.70 -45.14
C ASP A 506 -17.60 -61.42 -45.21
N VAL A 507 -18.68 -60.70 -45.53
CA VAL A 507 -20.02 -61.30 -45.71
C VAL A 507 -20.05 -62.29 -46.88
N HIS A 508 -19.37 -61.97 -47.99
CA HIS A 508 -19.26 -62.89 -49.13
C HIS A 508 -18.38 -64.12 -48.82
N ALA A 509 -17.48 -64.01 -47.85
CA ALA A 509 -16.72 -65.12 -47.28
C ALA A 509 -17.50 -65.91 -46.20
N GLY A 510 -18.71 -65.48 -45.83
CA GLY A 510 -19.57 -66.13 -44.83
C GLY A 510 -19.30 -65.73 -43.38
N LEU A 511 -18.55 -64.65 -43.14
CA LEU A 511 -18.30 -64.08 -41.82
C LEU A 511 -19.39 -63.05 -41.45
N GLU A 512 -19.52 -62.77 -40.15
CA GLU A 512 -20.45 -61.75 -39.65
C GLU A 512 -19.98 -60.34 -40.02
N MET A 513 -20.92 -59.50 -40.47
CA MET A 513 -20.64 -58.11 -40.83
C MET A 513 -20.33 -57.28 -39.57
N THR A 514 -19.23 -56.53 -39.59
CA THR A 514 -18.92 -55.55 -38.53
C THR A 514 -19.91 -54.37 -38.57
N ASP A 515 -20.27 -53.85 -37.40
CA ASP A 515 -21.13 -52.66 -37.26
C ASP A 515 -20.35 -51.35 -37.43
N ARG A 516 -19.01 -51.43 -37.47
CA ARG A 516 -18.09 -50.29 -37.55
C ARG A 516 -17.88 -49.75 -38.97
N LEU A 517 -18.96 -49.34 -39.62
CA LEU A 517 -18.97 -48.94 -41.04
C LEU A 517 -18.94 -47.44 -41.28
N PHE A 518 -18.91 -46.62 -40.23
CA PHE A 518 -19.06 -45.18 -40.34
C PHE A 518 -17.77 -44.41 -40.05
N THR A 519 -17.72 -43.18 -40.55
CA THR A 519 -16.71 -42.19 -40.22
C THR A 519 -17.33 -41.11 -39.33
N ARG A 520 -16.59 -40.68 -38.32
CA ARG A 520 -17.01 -39.60 -37.43
C ARG A 520 -15.92 -38.54 -37.39
N MET A 521 -16.30 -37.28 -37.64
CA MET A 521 -15.39 -36.16 -37.47
C MET A 521 -15.19 -35.92 -35.97
N HIS A 522 -14.00 -36.22 -35.46
CA HIS A 522 -13.62 -35.87 -34.10
C HIS A 522 -12.99 -34.49 -34.12
N LYS A 523 -13.84 -33.47 -33.88
CA LYS A 523 -13.39 -32.10 -33.65
C LYS A 523 -12.82 -32.02 -32.25
N ASP A 524 -11.51 -31.83 -32.15
CA ASP A 524 -10.90 -31.52 -30.86
C ASP A 524 -11.20 -30.03 -30.55
N GLU A 525 -12.27 -29.79 -29.78
CA GLU A 525 -12.59 -28.45 -29.31
C GLU A 525 -11.58 -28.06 -28.21
N ARG A 526 -10.45 -27.51 -28.67
CA ARG A 526 -9.41 -26.96 -27.80
C ARG A 526 -9.96 -25.75 -27.06
N ASN A 527 -10.32 -25.97 -25.79
CA ASN A 527 -10.88 -24.95 -24.91
C ASN A 527 -9.90 -24.61 -23.77
N ILE A 528 -8.93 -23.74 -24.08
CA ILE A 528 -7.88 -23.29 -23.15
C ILE A 528 -8.07 -21.81 -22.82
N ALA A 529 -7.96 -21.47 -21.53
CA ALA A 529 -7.89 -20.09 -21.06
C ALA A 529 -6.50 -19.81 -20.45
N VAL A 530 -5.87 -18.73 -20.89
CA VAL A 530 -4.49 -18.36 -20.52
C VAL A 530 -4.48 -17.00 -19.84
N MET A 531 -3.91 -16.93 -18.64
CA MET A 531 -3.65 -15.67 -17.94
C MET A 531 -2.16 -15.37 -17.98
N LEU A 532 -1.78 -14.25 -18.60
CA LEU A 532 -0.41 -13.74 -18.58
C LEU A 532 -0.26 -12.73 -17.43
N MET A 533 0.54 -13.09 -16.44
CA MET A 533 0.88 -12.26 -15.29
C MET A 533 2.27 -11.68 -15.48
N VAL A 534 2.39 -10.36 -15.54
CA VAL A 534 3.64 -9.64 -15.85
C VAL A 534 4.09 -8.83 -14.65
N ASP A 535 5.34 -9.03 -14.25
CA ASP A 535 5.94 -8.26 -13.17
C ASP A 535 6.22 -6.82 -13.60
N MET A 536 5.73 -5.85 -12.82
CA MET A 536 6.01 -4.44 -13.04
C MET A 536 6.95 -3.87 -11.97
N SER A 537 7.60 -4.67 -11.14
CA SER A 537 8.46 -4.20 -10.04
C SER A 537 9.87 -3.74 -10.45
N GLY A 538 10.58 -3.12 -9.50
CA GLY A 538 11.66 -2.16 -9.69
C GLY A 538 12.91 -2.58 -10.49
N SER A 539 13.39 -1.62 -11.30
CA SER A 539 14.72 -1.43 -11.92
C SER A 539 15.57 -2.65 -12.33
N THR A 540 14.98 -3.76 -12.75
CA THR A 540 15.73 -4.88 -13.35
C THR A 540 16.39 -4.38 -14.64
N LYS A 541 17.74 -4.27 -14.60
CA LYS A 541 18.66 -3.76 -15.63
C LYS A 541 17.97 -3.55 -16.98
N GLY A 542 17.84 -2.31 -17.49
CA GLY A 542 16.91 -1.94 -18.58
C GLY A 542 16.81 -2.84 -19.84
N TRP A 543 17.78 -3.74 -20.08
CA TRP A 543 17.68 -4.79 -21.09
C TRP A 543 16.73 -5.96 -20.72
N ILE A 544 16.56 -6.28 -19.44
CA ILE A 544 15.68 -7.36 -18.92
C ILE A 544 14.22 -6.95 -19.07
N ASN A 545 13.85 -5.75 -18.60
CA ASN A 545 12.50 -5.22 -18.77
C ASN A 545 12.11 -5.12 -20.26
N GLN A 546 13.06 -4.69 -21.11
CA GLN A 546 12.86 -4.71 -22.55
C GLN A 546 12.62 -6.13 -23.07
N ALA A 547 13.40 -7.11 -22.63
CA ALA A 547 13.25 -8.51 -23.03
C ALA A 547 11.92 -9.13 -22.56
N GLU A 548 11.44 -8.81 -21.35
CA GLU A 548 10.15 -9.26 -20.83
C GLU A 548 8.99 -8.69 -21.64
N ARG A 549 9.05 -7.40 -21.99
CA ARG A 549 8.06 -6.76 -22.87
C ARG A 549 8.10 -7.33 -24.28
N GLU A 550 9.29 -7.55 -24.84
CA GLU A 550 9.46 -8.20 -26.15
C GLU A 550 8.89 -9.64 -26.12
N ALA A 551 9.13 -10.40 -25.06
CA ALA A 551 8.59 -11.74 -24.83
C ALA A 551 7.05 -11.73 -24.70
N LEU A 552 6.49 -10.78 -23.95
CA LEU A 552 5.05 -10.61 -23.78
C LEU A 552 4.35 -10.35 -25.11
N ILE A 553 4.91 -9.45 -25.93
CA ILE A 553 4.38 -9.14 -27.27
C ILE A 553 4.35 -10.39 -28.15
N LEU A 554 5.45 -11.16 -28.15
CA LEU A 554 5.55 -12.39 -28.94
C LEU A 554 4.55 -13.46 -28.48
N LEU A 555 4.35 -13.60 -27.16
CA LEU A 555 3.37 -14.53 -26.58
C LEU A 555 1.94 -14.10 -26.91
N ALA A 556 1.61 -12.83 -26.75
CA ALA A 556 0.28 -12.31 -27.04
C ALA A 556 -0.10 -12.52 -28.52
N GLU A 557 0.81 -12.22 -29.45
CA GLU A 557 0.60 -12.43 -30.89
C GLU A 557 0.43 -13.92 -31.23
N ALA A 558 1.17 -14.80 -30.54
CA ALA A 558 1.06 -16.25 -30.71
C ALA A 558 -0.31 -16.78 -30.26
N LEU A 559 -0.77 -16.34 -29.08
CA LEU A 559 -2.06 -16.75 -28.51
C LEU A 559 -3.24 -16.23 -29.32
N ASP A 560 -3.15 -15.00 -29.83
CA ASP A 560 -4.16 -14.41 -30.69
C ASP A 560 -4.27 -15.17 -32.03
N THR A 561 -3.13 -15.52 -32.63
CA THR A 561 -3.10 -16.34 -33.86
C THR A 561 -3.72 -17.74 -33.67
N LEU A 562 -3.56 -18.30 -32.47
CA LEU A 562 -4.14 -19.60 -32.10
C LEU A 562 -5.67 -19.54 -31.92
N GLY A 563 -6.20 -18.37 -31.57
CA GLY A 563 -7.59 -18.21 -31.14
C GLY A 563 -7.84 -18.69 -29.71
N ASP A 564 -6.80 -18.84 -28.90
CA ASP A 564 -6.94 -19.20 -27.48
C ASP A 564 -7.42 -17.97 -26.69
N ARG A 565 -8.29 -18.18 -25.69
CA ARG A 565 -8.76 -17.07 -24.84
C ARG A 565 -7.66 -16.66 -23.87
N PHE A 566 -7.19 -15.42 -23.96
CA PHE A 566 -6.14 -14.94 -23.06
C PHE A 566 -6.41 -13.56 -22.47
N ALA A 567 -5.90 -13.34 -21.27
CA ALA A 567 -5.89 -12.06 -20.57
C ALA A 567 -4.45 -11.70 -20.14
N ILE A 568 -4.17 -10.40 -20.01
CA ILE A 568 -2.86 -9.86 -19.62
C ILE A 568 -3.07 -8.91 -18.44
N TYR A 569 -2.39 -9.20 -17.34
CA TYR A 569 -2.38 -8.38 -16.13
C TYR A 569 -0.95 -8.10 -15.70
N GLY A 570 -0.65 -6.83 -15.47
CA GLY A 570 0.54 -6.42 -14.72
C GLY A 570 0.27 -6.48 -13.22
N PHE A 571 1.31 -6.64 -12.40
CA PHE A 571 1.17 -6.53 -10.95
C PHE A 571 2.32 -5.72 -10.35
N SER A 572 2.01 -5.00 -9.27
CA SER A 572 2.97 -4.28 -8.44
C SER A 572 2.48 -4.30 -6.98
N GLY A 573 3.40 -4.20 -6.03
CA GLY A 573 3.10 -4.10 -4.61
C GLY A 573 3.94 -3.04 -3.92
N TRP A 574 3.43 -2.48 -2.83
CA TRP A 574 4.22 -1.65 -1.92
C TRP A 574 4.06 -2.11 -0.47
N THR A 575 2.83 -2.37 -0.05
CA THR A 575 2.51 -2.91 1.28
C THR A 575 1.34 -3.87 1.17
N ARG A 576 1.03 -4.61 2.24
CA ARG A 576 -0.20 -5.43 2.36
C ARG A 576 -1.49 -4.68 1.98
N LYS A 577 -1.58 -3.37 2.23
CA LYS A 577 -2.78 -2.56 1.93
C LYS A 577 -2.70 -1.87 0.57
N ARG A 578 -1.60 -2.04 -0.15
CA ARG A 578 -1.31 -1.40 -1.44
C ARG A 578 -0.72 -2.43 -2.39
N CYS A 579 -1.53 -3.45 -2.70
CA CYS A 579 -1.30 -4.35 -3.81
C CYS A 579 -2.08 -3.82 -5.02
N GLU A 580 -1.45 -3.77 -6.18
CA GLU A 580 -2.02 -3.16 -7.38
C GLU A 580 -1.93 -4.16 -8.54
N ALA A 581 -3.06 -4.41 -9.18
CA ALA A 581 -3.17 -5.18 -10.42
C ALA A 581 -3.49 -4.24 -11.57
N TYR A 582 -2.89 -4.49 -12.72
CA TYR A 582 -2.95 -3.61 -13.88
C TYR A 582 -3.57 -4.36 -15.05
N PRO A 583 -4.90 -4.28 -15.26
CA PRO A 583 -5.52 -4.88 -16.44
C PRO A 583 -5.00 -4.23 -17.72
N VAL A 584 -4.22 -4.99 -18.50
CA VAL A 584 -3.77 -4.60 -19.84
C VAL A 584 -4.78 -5.06 -20.88
N LYS A 585 -5.24 -6.31 -20.75
CA LYS A 585 -6.27 -6.93 -21.58
C LYS A 585 -7.07 -7.92 -20.72
N THR A 586 -8.40 -7.77 -20.65
CA THR A 586 -9.27 -8.74 -19.97
C THR A 586 -9.74 -9.85 -20.93
N PHE A 587 -10.32 -10.95 -20.41
CA PHE A 587 -10.83 -12.04 -21.26
C PHE A 587 -11.96 -11.62 -22.21
N ALA A 588 -12.73 -10.58 -21.85
CA ALA A 588 -13.82 -10.07 -22.67
C ALA A 588 -13.35 -9.13 -23.80
N GLN A 589 -12.11 -8.64 -23.72
CA GLN A 589 -11.56 -7.68 -24.68
C GLN A 589 -10.86 -8.39 -25.85
N ALA A 590 -11.04 -7.85 -27.05
CA ALA A 590 -10.27 -8.24 -28.22
C ALA A 590 -8.83 -7.73 -28.11
N TYR A 591 -7.91 -8.36 -28.85
CA TYR A 591 -6.52 -7.91 -28.92
C TYR A 591 -6.37 -6.77 -29.95
N ASP A 592 -6.84 -5.58 -29.58
CA ASP A 592 -6.89 -4.38 -30.42
C ASP A 592 -5.66 -3.46 -30.26
N GLU A 593 -5.63 -2.35 -31.01
CA GLU A 593 -4.54 -1.37 -30.92
C GLU A 593 -4.43 -0.73 -29.53
N ASP A 594 -5.53 -0.63 -28.79
CA ASP A 594 -5.53 -0.11 -27.42
C ASP A 594 -4.82 -1.07 -26.46
N ALA A 595 -5.09 -2.38 -26.56
CA ALA A 595 -4.37 -3.39 -25.79
C ALA A 595 -2.87 -3.38 -26.13
N LYS A 596 -2.50 -3.21 -27.41
CA LYS A 596 -1.10 -3.09 -27.85
C LYS A 596 -0.43 -1.83 -27.28
N ALA A 597 -1.13 -0.69 -27.30
CA ALA A 597 -0.64 0.56 -26.72
C ALA A 597 -0.45 0.46 -25.20
N ARG A 598 -1.33 -0.26 -24.48
CA ARG A 598 -1.20 -0.54 -23.04
C ARG A 598 -0.01 -1.45 -22.73
N ILE A 599 0.26 -2.47 -23.56
CA ILE A 599 1.48 -3.28 -23.45
C ILE A 599 2.73 -2.39 -23.58
N CYS A 600 2.71 -1.41 -24.49
CA CYS A 600 3.80 -0.45 -24.65
C CYS A 600 3.92 0.53 -23.46
N GLY A 601 2.81 0.79 -22.75
CA GLY A 601 2.73 1.63 -21.56
C GLY A 601 3.13 0.95 -20.25
N ILE A 602 3.52 -0.32 -20.28
CA ILE A 602 4.07 -1.02 -19.11
C ILE A 602 5.40 -0.35 -18.73
N ALA A 603 5.40 0.36 -17.60
CA ALA A 603 6.56 1.00 -17.01
C ALA A 603 6.89 0.32 -15.67
N PRO A 604 8.20 0.21 -15.32
CA PRO A 604 8.59 -0.29 -14.01
C PRO A 604 8.05 0.62 -12.90
N ARG A 605 7.50 -0.02 -11.88
CA ARG A 605 6.91 0.53 -10.65
C ARG A 605 7.68 -0.05 -9.46
N ASP A 606 6.99 -0.30 -8.35
CA ASP A 606 7.60 -0.48 -7.03
C ASP A 606 8.00 -1.93 -6.73
N TYR A 607 7.58 -2.52 -5.61
CA TYR A 607 7.98 -3.84 -5.11
C TYR A 607 7.00 -4.95 -5.55
N THR A 608 7.20 -6.19 -5.08
CA THR A 608 6.46 -7.39 -5.50
C THR A 608 5.90 -8.21 -4.34
N ARG A 609 4.57 -8.27 -4.25
CA ARG A 609 3.82 -9.17 -3.34
C ARG A 609 3.00 -10.19 -4.15
N MET A 610 3.66 -11.23 -4.66
CA MET A 610 3.09 -12.16 -5.66
C MET A 610 1.89 -12.99 -5.17
N GLY A 611 1.88 -13.42 -3.90
CA GLY A 611 0.85 -14.36 -3.42
C GLY A 611 -0.58 -13.81 -3.56
N VAL A 612 -0.76 -12.52 -3.28
CA VAL A 612 -2.06 -11.82 -3.44
C VAL A 612 -2.47 -11.71 -4.90
N ALA A 613 -1.52 -11.35 -5.79
CA ALA A 613 -1.78 -11.25 -7.22
C ALA A 613 -2.14 -12.62 -7.83
N ILE A 614 -1.45 -13.69 -7.43
CA ILE A 614 -1.75 -15.06 -7.89
C ILE A 614 -3.16 -15.46 -7.45
N ARG A 615 -3.55 -15.19 -6.19
CA ARG A 615 -4.91 -15.51 -5.71
C ARG A 615 -5.99 -14.76 -6.48
N HIS A 616 -5.78 -13.47 -6.73
CA HIS A 616 -6.70 -12.64 -7.52
C HIS A 616 -6.84 -13.12 -8.96
N LEU A 617 -5.72 -13.34 -9.65
CA LEU A 617 -5.74 -13.81 -11.04
C LEU A 617 -6.27 -15.25 -11.15
N SER A 618 -6.02 -16.08 -10.14
CA SER A 618 -6.60 -17.42 -10.07
C SER A 618 -8.12 -17.38 -9.88
N HIS A 619 -8.65 -16.41 -9.14
CA HIS A 619 -10.08 -16.19 -9.01
C HIS A 619 -10.71 -15.82 -10.36
N LEU A 620 -10.15 -14.82 -11.07
CA LEU A 620 -10.63 -14.42 -12.40
C LEU A 620 -10.53 -15.54 -13.44
N LEU A 621 -9.48 -16.36 -13.38
CA LEU A 621 -9.30 -17.51 -14.26
C LEU A 621 -10.25 -18.67 -13.90
N ALA A 622 -10.62 -18.81 -12.63
CA ALA A 622 -11.57 -19.81 -12.18
C ALA A 622 -12.98 -19.57 -12.74
N GLU A 623 -13.38 -18.31 -12.94
CA GLU A 623 -14.67 -17.93 -13.55
C GLU A 623 -14.80 -18.33 -15.03
N GLN A 624 -13.68 -18.56 -15.72
CA GLN A 624 -13.71 -18.91 -17.14
C GLN A 624 -14.12 -20.37 -17.35
N GLU A 625 -15.10 -20.60 -18.24
CA GLU A 625 -15.52 -21.94 -18.67
C GLU A 625 -14.52 -22.55 -19.67
N ALA A 626 -13.31 -22.89 -19.20
CA ALA A 626 -12.27 -23.54 -19.99
C ALA A 626 -11.89 -24.92 -19.41
N ARG A 627 -11.60 -25.88 -20.29
CA ARG A 627 -11.20 -27.25 -19.92
C ARG A 627 -9.80 -27.27 -19.32
N VAL A 628 -8.91 -26.43 -19.85
CA VAL A 628 -7.54 -26.25 -19.33
C VAL A 628 -7.35 -24.78 -19.01
N LYS A 629 -6.93 -24.49 -17.78
CA LYS A 629 -6.66 -23.14 -17.27
C LYS A 629 -5.17 -23.00 -17.00
N LEU A 630 -4.53 -22.02 -17.62
CA LEU A 630 -3.08 -21.82 -17.55
C LEU A 630 -2.77 -20.42 -17.02
N LEU A 631 -1.99 -20.32 -15.96
CA LEU A 631 -1.43 -19.08 -15.43
C LEU A 631 0.06 -19.05 -15.78
N ILE A 632 0.48 -18.11 -16.62
CA ILE A 632 1.88 -17.92 -17.00
C ILE A 632 2.40 -16.65 -16.30
N THR A 633 3.42 -16.80 -15.46
CA THR A 633 4.11 -15.69 -14.81
C THR A 633 5.37 -15.33 -15.61
N LEU A 634 5.49 -14.06 -16.00
CA LEU A 634 6.70 -13.44 -16.56
C LEU A 634 7.29 -12.53 -15.48
N SER A 635 8.31 -13.02 -14.77
CA SER A 635 8.97 -12.33 -13.66
C SER A 635 10.39 -12.88 -13.50
N ASP A 636 11.28 -12.09 -12.92
CA ASP A 636 12.60 -12.54 -12.48
C ASP A 636 12.51 -13.59 -11.34
N GLY A 637 11.35 -13.68 -10.70
CA GLY A 637 10.95 -14.73 -9.76
C GLY A 637 11.09 -14.36 -8.29
N LYS A 638 11.62 -13.18 -7.92
CA LYS A 638 11.79 -12.86 -6.49
C LYS A 638 10.56 -12.15 -5.89
N PRO A 639 9.88 -12.75 -4.90
CA PRO A 639 8.97 -12.01 -4.04
C PRO A 639 9.78 -11.07 -3.13
N ASP A 640 9.87 -9.78 -3.51
CA ASP A 640 10.54 -8.74 -2.72
C ASP A 640 9.55 -7.61 -2.42
N ASP A 641 9.06 -7.51 -1.19
CA ASP A 641 8.14 -6.46 -0.71
C ASP A 641 8.91 -5.42 0.14
N TYR A 642 8.34 -4.23 0.39
CA TYR A 642 8.93 -3.22 1.30
C TYR A 642 8.95 -3.70 2.76
N ASP A 643 8.00 -4.55 3.16
CA ASP A 643 7.94 -5.15 4.48
C ASP A 643 9.09 -6.16 4.69
N HIS A 644 9.99 -5.84 5.63
CA HIS A 644 11.12 -6.71 6.00
C HIS A 644 10.68 -8.11 6.46
N GLN A 645 9.43 -8.28 6.96
CA GLN A 645 8.90 -9.59 7.37
C GLN A 645 8.47 -10.46 6.19
N TYR A 646 8.16 -9.85 5.04
CA TYR A 646 7.73 -10.57 3.84
C TYR A 646 8.92 -10.98 2.95
N ARG A 647 10.09 -10.37 3.14
CA ARG A 647 11.33 -10.72 2.42
C ARG A 647 11.88 -12.08 2.88
N GLY A 648 12.38 -12.86 1.93
CA GLY A 648 13.01 -14.16 2.20
C GLY A 648 12.01 -15.32 2.22
N GLU A 649 12.14 -16.21 3.20
CA GLU A 649 11.36 -17.46 3.26
C GLU A 649 9.84 -17.24 3.37
N TYR A 650 9.39 -16.18 4.05
CA TYR A 650 7.96 -15.90 4.22
C TYR A 650 7.24 -15.66 2.89
N GLY A 651 7.76 -14.76 2.03
CA GLY A 651 7.17 -14.46 0.74
C GLY A 651 7.23 -15.64 -0.25
N ILE A 652 8.30 -16.45 -0.18
CA ILE A 652 8.44 -17.69 -0.95
C ILE A 652 7.34 -18.69 -0.55
N GLU A 653 7.12 -18.87 0.75
CA GLU A 653 6.13 -19.82 1.27
C GLU A 653 4.68 -19.36 1.04
N ASP A 654 4.38 -18.05 1.15
CA ASP A 654 3.06 -17.54 0.77
C ASP A 654 2.77 -17.72 -0.72
N THR A 655 3.75 -17.43 -1.58
CA THR A 655 3.65 -17.62 -3.03
C THR A 655 3.46 -19.10 -3.38
N ARG A 656 4.22 -20.00 -2.74
CA ARG A 656 4.08 -21.46 -2.89
C ARG A 656 2.68 -21.92 -2.50
N GLN A 657 2.15 -21.40 -1.39
CA GLN A 657 0.81 -21.72 -0.93
C GLN A 657 -0.27 -21.22 -1.90
N ALA A 658 -0.14 -19.99 -2.42
CA ALA A 658 -1.04 -19.44 -3.45
C ALA A 658 -1.02 -20.28 -4.75
N LEU A 659 0.16 -20.74 -5.20
CA LEU A 659 0.30 -21.64 -6.35
C LEU A 659 -0.33 -23.02 -6.09
N PHE A 660 -0.21 -23.53 -4.87
CA PHE A 660 -0.86 -24.77 -4.46
C PHE A 660 -2.39 -24.65 -4.47
N GLU A 661 -2.94 -23.54 -3.96
CA GLU A 661 -4.37 -23.22 -4.04
C GLU A 661 -4.86 -23.14 -5.49
N ALA A 662 -4.10 -22.47 -6.37
CA ALA A 662 -4.42 -22.41 -7.79
C ALA A 662 -4.48 -23.81 -8.42
N ARG A 663 -3.52 -24.68 -8.09
CA ARG A 663 -3.48 -26.07 -8.57
C ARG A 663 -4.69 -26.88 -8.09
N LEU A 664 -5.13 -26.69 -6.86
CA LEU A 664 -6.34 -27.34 -6.34
C LEU A 664 -7.60 -26.91 -7.12
N ASN A 665 -7.62 -25.68 -7.63
CA ASN A 665 -8.69 -25.15 -8.47
C ASN A 665 -8.56 -25.56 -9.96
N GLY A 666 -7.68 -26.51 -10.29
CA GLY A 666 -7.48 -26.98 -11.67
C GLY A 666 -6.73 -25.99 -12.57
N ILE A 667 -6.04 -25.01 -11.98
CA ILE A 667 -5.22 -24.03 -12.71
C ILE A 667 -3.77 -24.51 -12.72
N HIS A 668 -3.21 -24.63 -13.92
CA HIS A 668 -1.80 -24.96 -14.11
C HIS A 668 -0.99 -23.67 -14.09
N ALA A 669 -0.11 -23.48 -13.11
CA ALA A 669 0.78 -22.32 -13.04
C ALA A 669 2.16 -22.66 -13.63
N PHE A 670 2.70 -21.74 -14.42
CA PHE A 670 4.01 -21.88 -15.06
C PHE A 670 4.80 -20.57 -15.00
N CYS A 671 6.08 -20.64 -14.60
CA CYS A 671 6.94 -19.46 -14.52
C CYS A 671 7.94 -19.40 -15.67
N ILE A 672 8.06 -18.25 -16.34
CA ILE A 672 9.10 -17.95 -17.32
C ILE A 672 9.96 -16.84 -16.72
N THR A 673 11.22 -17.14 -16.41
CA THR A 673 12.21 -16.16 -15.92
C THR A 673 13.30 -15.94 -16.96
N ILE A 674 13.78 -14.70 -17.07
CA ILE A 674 14.89 -14.31 -17.95
C ILE A 674 16.22 -14.20 -17.16
N ASP A 675 16.17 -14.39 -15.83
CA ASP A 675 17.33 -14.28 -14.95
C ASP A 675 17.94 -15.65 -14.58
N GLU A 676 19.27 -15.77 -14.71
CA GLU A 676 20.02 -16.97 -14.36
C GLU A 676 20.15 -17.17 -12.85
N THR A 677 20.01 -16.11 -12.03
CA THR A 677 20.09 -16.21 -10.56
C THR A 677 18.82 -16.70 -9.88
N GLY A 678 17.70 -16.80 -10.61
CA GLY A 678 16.42 -17.29 -10.08
C GLY A 678 16.32 -18.81 -9.87
N ALA A 679 17.33 -19.57 -10.32
CA ALA A 679 17.26 -21.03 -10.35
C ALA A 679 17.20 -21.72 -8.97
N ASP A 680 17.61 -21.06 -7.89
CA ASP A 680 17.77 -21.69 -6.58
C ASP A 680 16.44 -21.85 -5.80
N TYR A 681 15.49 -20.93 -5.98
CA TYR A 681 14.22 -20.90 -5.20
C TYR A 681 12.96 -21.20 -6.05
N LEU A 682 13.01 -21.05 -7.38
CA LEU A 682 11.91 -21.40 -8.28
C LEU A 682 11.46 -22.87 -8.22
N PRO A 683 12.36 -23.87 -8.09
CA PRO A 683 11.96 -25.27 -7.95
C PRO A 683 11.13 -25.52 -6.69
N HIS A 684 11.36 -24.75 -5.62
CA HIS A 684 10.62 -24.85 -4.37
C HIS A 684 9.22 -24.23 -4.46
N MET A 685 9.06 -23.13 -5.21
CA MET A 685 7.76 -22.45 -5.40
C MET A 685 6.85 -23.14 -6.42
N TYR A 686 7.32 -23.31 -7.66
CA TYR A 686 6.50 -23.82 -8.77
C TYR A 686 6.60 -25.35 -8.93
N GLY A 687 7.62 -25.96 -8.33
CA GLY A 687 7.99 -27.36 -8.55
C GLY A 687 8.96 -27.52 -9.73
N PRO A 688 9.77 -28.59 -9.74
CA PRO A 688 10.89 -28.77 -10.67
C PRO A 688 10.49 -28.87 -12.16
N ALA A 689 9.20 -29.05 -12.48
CA ALA A 689 8.69 -29.24 -13.84
C ALA A 689 7.97 -28.02 -14.44
N ASN A 690 7.70 -26.97 -13.64
CA ASN A 690 6.77 -25.89 -13.97
C ASN A 690 7.44 -24.50 -14.09
N TYR A 691 8.74 -24.47 -14.37
CA TYR A 691 9.45 -23.22 -14.67
C TYR A 691 10.39 -23.38 -15.87
N ALA A 692 10.67 -22.27 -16.56
CA ALA A 692 11.67 -22.19 -17.61
C ALA A 692 12.55 -20.95 -17.40
N VAL A 693 13.86 -21.16 -17.42
CA VAL A 693 14.87 -20.08 -17.45
C VAL A 693 15.25 -19.84 -18.90
N ILE A 694 15.14 -18.59 -19.35
CA ILE A 694 15.37 -18.18 -20.73
C ILE A 694 16.46 -17.09 -20.76
N CYS A 695 17.66 -17.44 -21.20
CA CYS A 695 18.74 -16.45 -21.35
C CYS A 695 18.59 -15.55 -22.60
N ASP A 696 17.66 -15.87 -23.50
CA ASP A 696 17.43 -15.14 -24.76
C ASP A 696 15.98 -15.33 -25.25
N VAL A 697 15.31 -14.22 -25.56
CA VAL A 697 13.93 -14.14 -26.09
C VAL A 697 13.75 -15.04 -27.33
N SER A 698 14.80 -15.27 -28.12
CA SER A 698 14.77 -16.15 -29.28
C SER A 698 14.40 -17.62 -28.97
N LYS A 699 14.63 -18.09 -27.73
CA LYS A 699 14.37 -19.48 -27.29
C LYS A 699 12.97 -19.70 -26.74
N LEU A 700 12.21 -18.62 -26.54
CA LEU A 700 10.86 -18.63 -25.99
C LEU A 700 9.87 -19.51 -26.78
N PRO A 701 9.86 -19.53 -28.13
CA PRO A 701 8.93 -20.35 -28.92
C PRO A 701 8.98 -21.85 -28.61
N LEU A 702 10.20 -22.40 -28.51
CA LEU A 702 10.42 -23.82 -28.30
C LEU A 702 9.90 -24.23 -26.92
N LYS A 703 10.18 -23.40 -25.92
CA LYS A 703 9.75 -23.64 -24.54
C LYS A 703 8.24 -23.57 -24.39
N VAL A 704 7.58 -22.59 -25.01
CA VAL A 704 6.13 -22.47 -24.92
C VAL A 704 5.46 -23.66 -25.64
N SER A 705 5.97 -24.09 -26.79
CA SER A 705 5.52 -25.32 -27.45
C SER A 705 5.64 -26.55 -26.53
N ASP A 706 6.74 -26.69 -25.78
CA ASP A 706 6.93 -27.79 -24.83
C ASP A 706 5.92 -27.74 -23.67
N ILE A 707 5.60 -26.54 -23.17
CA ILE A 707 4.58 -26.33 -22.12
C ILE A 707 3.22 -26.82 -22.61
N TYR A 708 2.79 -26.36 -23.79
CA TYR A 708 1.49 -26.75 -24.34
C TYR A 708 1.42 -28.24 -24.61
N ARG A 709 2.47 -28.85 -25.18
CA ARG A 709 2.54 -30.30 -25.42
C ARG A 709 2.36 -31.11 -24.14
N LYS A 710 2.96 -30.68 -23.02
CA LYS A 710 2.82 -31.35 -21.72
C LYS A 710 1.42 -31.21 -21.10
N LEU A 711 0.66 -30.18 -21.48
CA LEU A 711 -0.67 -29.90 -20.94
C LEU A 711 -1.80 -30.47 -21.81
N THR A 712 -1.56 -30.71 -23.10
CA THR A 712 -2.52 -31.30 -24.04
C THR A 712 -2.27 -32.79 -24.35
N SER A 713 -1.22 -33.40 -23.80
CA SER A 713 -0.99 -34.86 -23.85
C SER A 713 -1.51 -35.51 -22.58
#